data_AF-A0A328EKC5-F1
#
_entry.id   AF-A0A328EKC5-F1
#
_cell.length_a   1.000
_cell.length_b   1.000
_cell.length_c   1.000
_cell.angle_alpha   90.00
_cell.angle_beta   90.00
_cell.angle_gamma   90.00
#
_symmetry.space_group_name_H-M   'P 1'
#
loop_
_entity.id
_entity.type
_entity.pdbx_description
1 polymer ?
#
loop_
_entity_poly.entity_id
_entity_poly.type
_entity_poly.pdbx_seq_one_letter_code
_entity_poly.pdbx_strand_id
1 'polypeptide(L)'
;MAKRKTQRRTARSFTVNKNHIGFGMISLGVLYFFSRAMAQGSPVFEFFTKYSKIAFGEVGLLFFFGLCIVIGLLILAKGHLTKFLVKYFFSVLMLTSAWLNIRLRDVTTPIKWLENGGYFSWPLIRLLERGLKNETGSYITAIKAIVIVLLVLLVGYLLYIFNVRLPKLPKINIETPDTPIKKEKKADSKEQERPTITITRPEISTEAIMEKVSQATGKIAKSSSGGGSLLKEMFKAKVEQKIEEKKPKPVIHYSGDKPTFGTSLLESTLGQEQTIDENFLVEKAQALQTKLGEFGVPIAIEGFDIGPSIVQIKIKPDEGIRISAIEGLANDIKLSLKSKSLRIIAPIPGTDLVGIQIPNPKPNMVRLGDVINTSEFSTEMKKNATNLSLGKGIDGSVQVRPLEKMPHLLVAGATGSGKSVGINDFIVSLMFQNTPAELKFLMVDPKQVELEMYSGLPYLLAPIVYDSGKAIKLLQRTVEEMEKRYTTLKDQRVRNLDEYNEKMSAEGQEKMYRIVFIIDEMADMMLSSSANRKEVENCINRLAAKARAVGIHLILATQRPSVNVITGLIKANIPTRIAFGVVSEVDSRTILGRKGAEDLVGKGDMLYMDPSTKFPIRIQAPFIATEEIEKVVAQLRNKYMQGLSEDDIYNQEIITALESRLETAKGSFAGGDSGDDEDLVNQAIQVIAETRKASATLLQRKLNVGFARAARIMDILEERGVIGPQEGAKPRDIFI
;
A
#
# COMPACT_ATOMS: atom_id res chain seq x y z
N MET A 1 -19.24 16.95 -44.92
CA MET A 1 -20.05 15.85 -44.34
C MET A 1 -19.08 14.74 -43.91
N ALA A 2 -19.23 13.97 -42.82
CA ALA A 2 -20.24 13.97 -41.74
C ALA A 2 -19.56 13.64 -40.38
N LYS A 3 -20.09 14.18 -39.27
CA LYS A 3 -19.60 13.88 -37.90
C LYS A 3 -20.28 12.61 -37.37
N ARG A 4 -19.51 11.63 -36.88
CA ARG A 4 -20.02 10.61 -35.93
C ARG A 4 -19.37 10.81 -34.55
N LYS A 5 -20.17 11.25 -33.58
CA LYS A 5 -19.83 11.25 -32.15
C LYS A 5 -20.04 9.84 -31.61
N THR A 6 -19.09 9.31 -30.83
CA THR A 6 -19.27 8.08 -30.05
C THR A 6 -19.17 8.43 -28.56
N GLN A 7 -20.26 8.28 -27.82
CA GLN A 7 -20.33 8.62 -26.39
C GLN A 7 -19.55 7.59 -25.56
N ARG A 8 -18.59 8.05 -24.73
CA ARG A 8 -18.09 7.25 -23.60
C ARG A 8 -19.11 7.32 -22.46
N ARG A 9 -19.65 6.16 -22.05
CA ARG A 9 -20.42 6.04 -20.79
C ARG A 9 -19.48 6.25 -19.60
N THR A 10 -19.59 7.41 -18.95
CA THR A 10 -18.97 7.64 -17.63
C THR A 10 -19.79 6.93 -16.56
N ALA A 11 -19.13 6.15 -15.70
CA ALA A 11 -19.76 5.67 -14.47
C ALA A 11 -20.05 6.87 -13.57
N ARG A 12 -21.34 7.18 -13.35
CA ARG A 12 -21.75 8.24 -12.42
C ARG A 12 -21.39 7.82 -11.00
N SER A 13 -20.39 8.45 -10.40
CA SER A 13 -20.28 8.49 -8.94
C SER A 13 -21.52 9.21 -8.42
N PHE A 14 -22.28 8.55 -7.54
CA PHE A 14 -23.48 9.13 -6.95
C PHE A 14 -23.07 10.12 -5.85
N THR A 15 -22.62 11.31 -6.25
CA THR A 15 -22.30 12.41 -5.34
C THR A 15 -23.60 12.98 -4.78
N VAL A 16 -24.12 12.36 -3.70
CA VAL A 16 -25.33 12.82 -3.04
C VAL A 16 -25.08 14.24 -2.50
N ASN A 17 -25.77 15.22 -3.08
CA ASN A 17 -25.62 16.61 -2.71
C ASN A 17 -26.14 16.83 -1.27
N LYS A 18 -25.28 17.36 -0.39
CA LYS A 18 -25.60 17.66 1.01
C LYS A 18 -26.91 18.47 1.17
N ASN A 19 -27.20 19.35 0.21
CA ASN A 19 -28.40 20.17 0.22
C ASN A 19 -29.66 19.32 0.02
N HIS A 20 -29.64 18.33 -0.89
CA HIS A 20 -30.78 17.42 -1.09
C HIS A 20 -31.03 16.53 0.13
N ILE A 21 -29.98 16.10 0.85
CA ILE A 21 -30.15 15.36 2.11
C ILE A 21 -30.76 16.26 3.18
N GLY A 22 -30.21 17.47 3.39
CA GLY A 22 -30.68 18.43 4.39
C GLY A 22 -32.14 18.85 4.16
N PHE A 23 -32.47 19.28 2.94
CA PHE A 23 -33.86 19.59 2.57
C PHE A 23 -34.77 18.36 2.65
N GLY A 24 -34.33 17.19 2.18
CA GLY A 24 -35.11 15.96 2.27
C GLY A 24 -35.51 15.58 3.70
N MET A 25 -34.58 15.71 4.67
CA MET A 25 -34.86 15.44 6.08
C MET A 25 -35.79 16.50 6.71
N ILE A 26 -35.64 17.78 6.37
CA ILE A 26 -36.57 18.84 6.82
C ILE A 26 -37.96 18.60 6.22
N SER A 27 -38.06 18.40 4.91
CA SER A 27 -39.33 18.15 4.22
C SER A 27 -40.05 16.92 4.77
N LEU A 28 -39.33 15.83 5.06
CA LEU A 28 -39.92 14.63 5.67
C LEU A 28 -40.53 14.92 7.05
N GLY A 29 -39.84 15.68 7.90
CA GLY A 29 -40.36 16.05 9.22
C GLY A 29 -41.50 17.06 9.16
N VAL A 30 -41.35 18.13 8.37
CA VAL A 30 -42.38 19.17 8.20
C VAL A 30 -43.65 18.59 7.57
N LEU A 31 -43.53 17.71 6.56
CA LEU A 31 -44.67 17.05 5.93
C LEU A 31 -45.45 16.18 6.94
N TYR A 32 -44.75 15.47 7.84
CA TYR A 32 -45.41 14.72 8.90
C TYR A 32 -46.22 15.62 9.85
N PHE A 33 -45.60 16.68 10.39
CA PHE A 33 -46.30 17.59 11.31
C PHE A 33 -47.44 18.37 10.64
N PHE A 34 -47.25 18.79 9.38
CA PHE A 34 -48.29 19.43 8.58
C PHE A 34 -49.45 18.46 8.31
N SER A 35 -49.17 17.22 7.91
CA SER A 35 -50.20 16.20 7.70
C SER A 35 -50.94 15.82 8.98
N ARG A 36 -50.26 15.85 10.15
CA ARG A 36 -50.88 15.67 11.47
C ARG A 36 -51.79 16.84 11.88
N ALA A 37 -51.52 18.04 11.39
CA ALA A 37 -52.31 19.24 11.70
C ALA A 37 -53.50 19.43 10.74
N MET A 38 -53.31 19.17 9.44
CA MET A 38 -54.26 19.53 8.37
C MET A 38 -54.93 18.35 7.66
N ALA A 39 -54.48 17.10 7.90
CA ALA A 39 -54.93 15.93 7.13
C ALA A 39 -55.17 14.68 8.01
N GLN A 40 -55.68 14.88 9.23
CA GLN A 40 -56.16 13.77 10.07
C GLN A 40 -57.29 13.02 9.36
N GLY A 41 -57.20 11.69 9.30
CA GLY A 41 -58.13 10.83 8.53
C GLY A 41 -57.80 10.66 7.04
N SER A 42 -56.71 11.26 6.52
CA SER A 42 -56.25 10.94 5.17
C SER A 42 -55.66 9.52 5.10
N PRO A 43 -56.01 8.68 4.10
CA PRO A 43 -55.43 7.33 3.95
C PRO A 43 -53.89 7.33 3.88
N VAL A 44 -53.30 8.39 3.33
CA VAL A 44 -51.84 8.56 3.27
C VAL A 44 -51.27 8.85 4.67
N PHE A 45 -51.93 9.71 5.45
CA PHE A 45 -51.52 10.02 6.82
C PHE A 45 -51.68 8.80 7.74
N GLU A 46 -52.77 8.04 7.60
CA GLU A 46 -53.01 6.82 8.34
C GLU A 46 -51.99 5.73 7.99
N PHE A 47 -51.68 5.54 6.71
CA PHE A 47 -50.62 4.63 6.26
C PHE A 47 -49.26 5.00 6.87
N PHE A 48 -48.80 6.24 6.67
CA PHE A 48 -47.52 6.70 7.23
C PHE A 48 -47.48 6.59 8.75
N THR A 49 -48.57 6.95 9.43
CA THR A 49 -48.65 6.89 10.89
C THR A 49 -48.66 5.44 11.38
N LYS A 50 -49.39 4.52 10.73
CA LYS A 50 -49.46 3.10 11.11
C LYS A 50 -48.08 2.43 11.04
N TYR A 51 -47.37 2.54 9.92
CA TYR A 51 -46.05 1.93 9.77
C TYR A 51 -44.98 2.64 10.63
N SER A 52 -45.05 3.97 10.79
CA SER A 52 -44.13 4.68 11.68
C SER A 52 -44.38 4.39 13.17
N LYS A 53 -45.64 4.10 13.58
CA LYS A 53 -45.97 3.67 14.95
C LYS A 53 -45.38 2.28 15.24
N ILE A 54 -45.44 1.34 14.29
CA ILE A 54 -44.79 0.02 14.41
C ILE A 54 -43.25 0.18 14.52
N ALA A 55 -42.66 1.09 13.76
CA ALA A 55 -41.22 1.34 13.80
C ALA A 55 -40.74 1.98 15.12
N PHE A 56 -41.42 3.04 15.59
CA PHE A 56 -40.89 3.96 16.61
C PHE A 56 -41.75 4.11 17.88
N GLY A 57 -42.97 3.55 17.91
CA GLY A 57 -43.97 3.81 18.95
C GLY A 57 -44.59 5.20 18.83
N GLU A 58 -45.79 5.41 19.39
CA GLU A 58 -46.55 6.66 19.21
C GLU A 58 -45.82 7.91 19.74
N VAL A 59 -45.11 7.79 20.87
CA VAL A 59 -44.31 8.87 21.45
C VAL A 59 -42.99 9.07 20.68
N GLY A 60 -42.34 7.98 20.25
CA GLY A 60 -41.08 8.04 19.52
C GLY A 60 -41.20 8.55 18.08
N LEU A 61 -42.37 8.36 17.48
CA LEU A 61 -42.70 8.87 16.16
C LEU A 61 -42.63 10.41 16.12
N LEU A 62 -43.20 11.10 17.13
CA LEU A 62 -43.09 12.56 17.26
C LEU A 62 -41.64 13.02 17.41
N PHE A 63 -40.87 12.31 18.24
CA PHE A 63 -39.46 12.60 18.46
C PHE A 63 -38.62 12.39 17.20
N PHE A 64 -38.88 11.34 16.42
CA PHE A 64 -38.18 11.02 15.18
C PHE A 64 -38.30 12.12 14.13
N PHE A 65 -39.52 12.58 13.83
CA PHE A 65 -39.71 13.64 12.82
C PHE A 65 -39.19 15.00 13.31
N GLY A 66 -39.26 15.28 14.62
CA GLY A 66 -38.59 16.45 15.21
C GLY A 66 -37.06 16.40 15.05
N LEU A 67 -36.46 15.25 15.33
CA LEU A 67 -35.03 15.01 15.15
C LEU A 67 -34.60 15.12 13.67
N CYS A 68 -35.44 14.69 12.73
CA CYS A 68 -35.19 14.85 11.29
C CYS A 68 -35.09 16.33 10.88
N ILE A 69 -35.97 17.20 11.40
CA ILE A 69 -35.91 18.65 11.15
C ILE A 69 -34.62 19.24 11.73
N VAL A 70 -34.30 18.95 12.99
CA VAL A 70 -33.09 19.46 13.66
C VAL A 70 -31.82 19.03 12.93
N ILE A 71 -31.71 17.74 12.56
CA ILE A 71 -30.54 17.23 11.84
C ILE A 71 -30.48 17.78 10.41
N GLY A 72 -31.60 17.91 9.71
CA GLY A 72 -31.65 18.53 8.38
C GLY A 72 -31.17 19.99 8.41
N LEU A 73 -31.60 20.77 9.41
CA LEU A 73 -31.12 22.13 9.64
C LEU A 73 -29.61 22.17 9.95
N LEU A 74 -29.11 21.28 10.81
CA LEU A 74 -27.68 21.17 11.12
C LEU A 74 -26.84 20.77 9.90
N ILE A 75 -27.36 19.90 9.02
CA ILE A 75 -26.73 19.50 7.76
C ILE A 75 -26.60 20.68 6.79
N LEU A 76 -27.63 21.53 6.69
CA LEU A 76 -27.60 22.75 5.87
C LEU A 76 -26.65 23.80 6.47
N ALA A 77 -26.71 24.02 7.79
CA ALA A 77 -25.90 25.03 8.49
C ALA A 77 -24.40 24.69 8.58
N LYS A 78 -24.05 23.40 8.77
CA LYS A 78 -22.65 22.95 8.94
C LYS A 78 -22.35 21.74 8.06
N GLY A 79 -22.19 21.99 6.76
CA GLY A 79 -21.98 20.95 5.73
C GLY A 79 -20.73 20.05 5.85
N HIS A 80 -19.86 20.22 6.85
CA HIS A 80 -18.81 19.25 7.17
C HIS A 80 -19.31 18.15 8.14
N LEU A 81 -20.34 18.42 8.94
CA LEU A 81 -20.96 17.42 9.82
C LEU A 81 -21.86 16.43 9.06
N THR A 82 -22.16 16.63 7.77
CA THR A 82 -23.15 15.79 7.05
C THR A 82 -22.79 14.30 7.08
N LYS A 83 -21.53 13.94 6.84
CA LYS A 83 -21.07 12.53 6.93
C LYS A 83 -21.05 11.99 8.36
N PHE A 84 -20.84 12.87 9.35
CA PHE A 84 -20.83 12.52 10.77
C PHE A 84 -22.26 12.28 11.28
N LEU A 85 -23.16 13.25 11.11
CA LEU A 85 -24.57 13.18 11.52
C LEU A 85 -25.27 11.97 10.89
N VAL A 86 -25.09 11.70 9.59
CA VAL A 86 -25.66 10.51 8.94
C VAL A 86 -25.13 9.20 9.53
N LYS A 87 -23.83 9.13 9.89
CA LYS A 87 -23.23 7.93 10.49
C LYS A 87 -23.81 7.61 11.87
N TYR A 88 -24.04 8.63 12.71
CA TYR A 88 -24.51 8.43 14.09
C TYR A 88 -26.03 8.54 14.25
N PHE A 89 -26.77 9.05 13.26
CA PHE A 89 -28.23 9.16 13.28
C PHE A 89 -28.91 7.83 13.61
N PHE A 90 -28.47 6.73 12.99
CA PHE A 90 -29.05 5.41 13.23
C PHE A 90 -28.79 4.89 14.66
N SER A 91 -27.62 5.18 15.23
CA SER A 91 -27.28 4.82 16.63
C SER A 91 -28.10 5.62 17.64
N VAL A 92 -28.27 6.92 17.42
CA VAL A 92 -29.16 7.79 18.23
C VAL A 92 -30.60 7.30 18.13
N LEU A 93 -31.08 7.01 16.92
CA LEU A 93 -32.42 6.50 16.68
C LEU A 93 -32.68 5.16 17.38
N MET A 94 -31.72 4.23 17.30
CA MET A 94 -31.81 2.92 17.97
C MET A 94 -31.87 3.04 19.50
N LEU A 95 -31.01 3.87 20.10
CA LEU A 95 -30.94 4.03 21.57
C LEU A 95 -32.13 4.82 22.13
N THR A 96 -32.59 5.86 21.43
CA THR A 96 -33.81 6.59 21.82
C THR A 96 -35.07 5.73 21.69
N SER A 97 -35.18 4.92 20.63
CA SER A 97 -36.24 3.92 20.48
C SER A 97 -36.22 2.85 21.58
N ALA A 98 -35.03 2.37 21.97
CA ALA A 98 -34.89 1.45 23.11
C ALA A 98 -35.35 2.09 24.43
N TRP A 99 -34.93 3.33 24.72
CA TRP A 99 -35.31 4.05 25.94
C TRP A 99 -36.82 4.33 26.03
N LEU A 100 -37.44 4.74 24.92
CA LEU A 100 -38.89 5.00 24.86
C LEU A 100 -39.73 3.73 25.06
N ASN A 101 -39.32 2.61 24.47
CA ASN A 101 -39.98 1.32 24.65
C ASN A 101 -39.90 0.86 26.12
N ILE A 102 -38.72 0.98 26.74
CA ILE A 102 -38.45 0.63 28.14
C ILE A 102 -39.27 1.44 29.16
N ARG A 103 -39.71 2.65 28.79
CA ARG A 103 -40.46 3.58 29.66
C ARG A 103 -41.95 3.24 29.81
N LEU A 104 -42.48 2.30 29.02
CA LEU A 104 -43.89 1.91 29.03
C LEU A 104 -44.10 0.52 29.68
N ARG A 105 -44.55 0.56 30.94
CA ARG A 105 -45.13 -0.52 31.78
C ARG A 105 -44.22 -1.46 32.59
N ASP A 106 -44.94 -2.13 33.50
CA ASP A 106 -44.54 -2.85 34.69
C ASP A 106 -43.95 -4.24 34.45
N VAL A 107 -43.31 -4.77 35.50
CA VAL A 107 -42.25 -5.79 35.47
C VAL A 107 -42.74 -7.21 35.09
N THR A 108 -44.04 -7.42 34.86
CA THR A 108 -44.66 -8.77 34.87
C THR A 108 -45.29 -9.24 33.54
N THR A 109 -45.15 -8.53 32.43
CA THR A 109 -45.73 -8.97 31.12
C THR A 109 -44.71 -9.06 29.98
N PRO A 110 -44.82 -10.05 29.07
CA PRO A 110 -43.89 -10.22 27.95
C PRO A 110 -44.07 -9.13 26.88
N ILE A 111 -42.97 -8.72 26.25
CA ILE A 111 -42.93 -7.57 25.33
C ILE A 111 -43.72 -7.86 24.05
N LYS A 112 -44.88 -7.21 23.89
CA LYS A 112 -45.66 -7.19 22.64
C LYS A 112 -45.13 -6.14 21.66
N TRP A 113 -44.15 -6.54 20.84
CA TRP A 113 -43.46 -5.68 19.87
C TRP A 113 -44.37 -4.99 18.84
N LEU A 114 -45.47 -5.63 18.44
CA LEU A 114 -46.36 -5.15 17.37
C LEU A 114 -47.29 -4.00 17.80
N GLU A 115 -47.64 -3.94 19.09
CA GLU A 115 -48.58 -2.96 19.65
C GLU A 115 -47.86 -1.69 20.13
N ASN A 116 -46.64 -1.83 20.68
CA ASN A 116 -45.93 -0.74 21.37
C ASN A 116 -44.88 -0.01 20.52
N GLY A 117 -44.41 -0.63 19.43
CA GLY A 117 -43.38 -0.11 18.53
C GLY A 117 -41.96 -0.19 19.07
N GLY A 118 -40.97 -0.32 18.18
CA GLY A 118 -39.56 -0.50 18.54
C GLY A 118 -38.79 -1.50 17.66
N TYR A 119 -39.19 -1.68 16.41
CA TYR A 119 -38.58 -2.66 15.51
C TYR A 119 -37.06 -2.48 15.35
N PHE A 120 -36.57 -1.23 15.37
CA PHE A 120 -35.14 -0.93 15.23
C PHE A 120 -34.31 -1.24 16.50
N SER A 121 -34.88 -1.24 17.69
CA SER A 121 -34.16 -1.57 18.94
C SER A 121 -34.17 -3.07 19.28
N TRP A 122 -35.03 -3.86 18.62
CA TRP A 122 -35.16 -5.31 18.81
C TRP A 122 -33.83 -6.09 18.78
N PRO A 123 -32.87 -5.85 17.86
CA PRO A 123 -31.59 -6.59 17.85
C PRO A 123 -30.76 -6.36 19.13
N LEU A 124 -30.77 -5.13 19.66
CA LEU A 124 -30.04 -4.76 20.87
C LEU A 124 -30.70 -5.34 22.12
N ILE A 125 -32.03 -5.25 22.23
CA ILE A 125 -32.76 -5.78 23.39
C ILE A 125 -32.66 -7.32 23.41
N ARG A 126 -32.79 -8.00 22.27
CA ARG A 126 -32.65 -9.47 22.18
C ARG A 126 -31.23 -9.97 22.49
N LEU A 127 -30.20 -9.16 22.20
CA LEU A 127 -28.82 -9.44 22.60
C LEU A 127 -28.67 -9.38 24.12
N LEU A 128 -29.21 -8.32 24.75
CA LEU A 128 -29.16 -8.12 26.20
C LEU A 128 -30.01 -9.16 26.96
N GLU A 129 -31.20 -9.50 26.46
CA GLU A 129 -32.04 -10.58 26.99
C GLU A 129 -31.31 -11.93 27.00
N ARG A 130 -30.55 -12.25 25.95
CA ARG A 130 -29.76 -13.50 25.91
C ARG A 130 -28.61 -13.53 26.92
N GLY A 131 -28.04 -12.38 27.26
CA GLY A 131 -26.90 -12.29 28.19
C GLY A 131 -27.27 -12.19 29.68
N LEU A 132 -28.51 -11.84 30.02
CA LEU A 132 -28.92 -11.47 31.39
C LEU A 132 -30.02 -12.36 32.00
N LYS A 133 -30.45 -13.42 31.32
CA LYS A 133 -31.67 -14.16 31.66
C LYS A 133 -31.53 -15.04 32.91
N ASN A 134 -31.96 -14.51 34.05
CA ASN A 134 -32.12 -15.25 35.31
C ASN A 134 -33.60 -15.46 35.68
N GLU A 135 -33.90 -16.49 36.48
CA GLU A 135 -35.26 -16.94 36.82
C GLU A 135 -36.09 -15.93 37.64
N THR A 136 -35.44 -14.97 38.30
CA THR A 136 -36.08 -14.06 39.28
C THR A 136 -36.68 -12.77 38.69
N GLY A 137 -36.80 -12.65 37.36
CA GLY A 137 -37.40 -11.47 36.69
C GLY A 137 -36.56 -10.18 36.74
N SER A 138 -35.50 -10.13 37.54
CA SER A 138 -34.60 -8.97 37.73
C SER A 138 -33.72 -8.63 36.52
N TYR A 139 -33.81 -9.40 35.42
CA TYR A 139 -33.07 -9.11 34.19
C TYR A 139 -33.60 -7.86 33.46
N ILE A 140 -34.91 -7.60 33.55
CA ILE A 140 -35.54 -6.45 32.87
C ILE A 140 -35.00 -5.14 33.44
N THR A 141 -34.90 -5.01 34.77
CA THR A 141 -34.37 -3.83 35.46
C THR A 141 -32.89 -3.59 35.14
N ALA A 142 -32.08 -4.65 35.03
CA ALA A 142 -30.70 -4.56 34.56
C ALA A 142 -30.60 -4.02 33.11
N ILE A 143 -31.47 -4.49 32.21
CA ILE A 143 -31.56 -3.96 30.83
C ILE A 143 -31.97 -2.49 30.83
N LYS A 144 -32.92 -2.07 31.69
CA LYS A 144 -33.29 -0.64 31.83
C LYS A 144 -32.07 0.21 32.22
N ALA A 145 -31.28 -0.22 33.21
CA ALA A 145 -30.09 0.49 33.66
C ALA A 145 -29.01 0.60 32.58
N ILE A 146 -28.72 -0.49 31.86
CA ILE A 146 -27.72 -0.51 30.78
C ILE A 146 -28.08 0.44 29.64
N VAL A 147 -29.34 0.45 29.19
CA VAL A 147 -29.78 1.35 28.11
C VAL A 147 -29.73 2.82 28.55
N ILE A 148 -30.05 3.13 29.82
CA ILE A 148 -29.89 4.48 30.37
C ILE A 148 -28.43 4.91 30.38
N VAL A 149 -27.51 4.06 30.84
CA VAL A 149 -26.06 4.34 30.86
C VAL A 149 -25.54 4.58 29.44
N LEU A 150 -25.90 3.72 28.47
CA LEU A 150 -25.51 3.89 27.07
C LEU A 150 -26.06 5.18 26.45
N LEU A 151 -27.29 5.57 26.79
CA LEU A 151 -27.88 6.82 26.32
C LEU A 151 -27.20 8.05 26.96
N VAL A 152 -26.86 8.00 28.25
CA VAL A 152 -26.11 9.06 28.94
C VAL A 152 -24.69 9.19 28.38
N LEU A 153 -23.99 8.08 28.12
CA LEU A 153 -22.68 8.08 27.48
C LEU A 153 -22.74 8.65 26.05
N LEU A 154 -23.77 8.29 25.27
CA LEU A 154 -23.99 8.84 23.93
C LEU A 154 -24.24 10.35 23.98
N VAL A 155 -25.11 10.81 24.88
CA VAL A 155 -25.40 12.24 25.05
C VAL A 155 -24.17 13.00 25.55
N GLY A 156 -23.41 12.45 26.50
CA GLY A 156 -22.15 13.03 26.97
C GLY A 156 -21.09 13.13 25.87
N TYR A 157 -20.93 12.08 25.05
CA TYR A 157 -20.05 12.07 23.89
C TYR A 157 -20.46 13.09 22.82
N LEU A 158 -21.77 13.22 22.55
CA LEU A 158 -22.30 14.24 21.66
C LEU A 158 -22.06 15.65 22.21
N LEU A 159 -22.34 15.91 23.49
CA LEU A 159 -22.11 17.22 24.13
C LEU A 159 -20.63 17.60 24.17
N TYR A 160 -19.73 16.63 24.38
CA TYR A 160 -18.29 16.81 24.27
C TYR A 160 -17.87 17.24 22.85
N ILE A 161 -18.37 16.55 21.82
CA ILE A 161 -18.10 16.89 20.41
C ILE A 161 -18.71 18.25 20.01
N PHE A 162 -19.89 18.59 20.53
CA PHE A 162 -20.55 19.87 20.27
C PHE A 162 -20.06 21.03 21.15
N ASN A 163 -19.13 20.77 22.09
CA ASN A 163 -18.50 21.76 22.98
C ASN A 163 -19.51 22.63 23.77
N VAL A 164 -20.63 22.04 24.19
CA VAL A 164 -21.72 22.74 24.88
C VAL A 164 -21.45 22.75 26.39
N ARG A 165 -21.30 23.93 26.99
CA ARG A 165 -21.13 24.09 28.45
C ARG A 165 -22.45 23.79 29.17
N LEU A 166 -22.47 22.72 29.98
CA LEU A 166 -23.57 22.42 30.90
C LEU A 166 -23.57 23.39 32.10
N PRO A 167 -24.75 23.75 32.66
CA PRO A 167 -24.84 24.49 33.92
C PRO A 167 -24.34 23.64 35.10
N LYS A 168 -23.67 24.27 36.07
CA LYS A 168 -23.12 23.58 37.24
C LYS A 168 -24.24 23.16 38.20
N LEU A 169 -24.29 21.87 38.54
CA LEU A 169 -25.08 21.37 39.66
C LEU A 169 -24.46 21.79 41.01
N PRO A 170 -25.27 21.98 42.07
CA PRO A 170 -24.77 22.34 43.39
C PRO A 170 -23.93 21.21 43.98
N LYS A 171 -22.82 21.56 44.63
CA LYS A 171 -21.96 20.60 45.33
C LYS A 171 -22.60 20.21 46.66
N ILE A 172 -22.84 18.92 46.87
CA ILE A 172 -23.02 18.37 48.22
C ILE A 172 -21.62 18.16 48.78
N ASN A 173 -21.34 18.80 49.90
CA ASN A 173 -20.04 18.75 50.58
C ASN A 173 -20.07 17.62 51.62
N ILE A 174 -19.10 16.72 51.59
CA ILE A 174 -18.77 15.84 52.73
C ILE A 174 -17.26 15.96 52.93
N GLU A 175 -16.88 16.29 54.15
CA GLU A 175 -15.55 16.76 54.51
C GLU A 175 -14.65 15.64 55.04
N THR A 176 -13.40 15.64 54.56
CA THR A 176 -12.14 15.43 55.34
C THR A 176 -11.83 14.02 55.94
N PRO A 177 -10.60 13.75 56.46
CA PRO A 177 -9.36 14.56 56.48
C PRO A 177 -8.06 13.89 55.97
N ASP A 178 -7.16 14.72 55.44
CA ASP A 178 -5.72 14.91 55.79
C ASP A 178 -4.72 13.74 56.04
N THR A 179 -3.73 13.63 55.13
CA THR A 179 -2.23 13.69 55.25
C THR A 179 -1.47 13.28 56.54
N PRO A 180 -0.10 13.11 56.51
CA PRO A 180 0.90 12.90 55.44
C PRO A 180 1.85 11.67 55.72
N ILE A 181 2.92 11.37 54.95
CA ILE A 181 4.35 11.73 55.24
C ILE A 181 5.32 11.08 54.21
N LYS A 182 6.50 11.70 53.98
CA LYS A 182 7.65 11.25 53.13
C LYS A 182 8.56 10.19 53.80
N LYS A 183 9.31 9.37 53.03
CA LYS A 183 10.81 9.40 52.89
C LYS A 183 11.50 8.16 52.24
N GLU A 184 12.39 8.46 51.28
CA GLU A 184 13.79 7.99 51.04
C GLU A 184 14.34 6.54 51.27
N LYS A 185 15.01 6.04 50.20
CA LYS A 185 16.43 5.52 50.09
C LYS A 185 16.84 4.04 50.36
N LYS A 186 17.98 3.71 49.69
CA LYS A 186 18.96 2.58 49.81
C LYS A 186 18.73 1.34 48.91
N ALA A 187 19.76 0.62 48.41
CA ALA A 187 21.23 0.85 48.29
C ALA A 187 21.87 -0.12 47.25
N ASP A 188 23.20 -0.02 47.03
CA ASP A 188 24.04 -0.65 45.98
C ASP A 188 24.18 -2.18 45.98
N SER A 189 24.68 -2.76 44.85
CA SER A 189 25.94 -3.54 44.85
C SER A 189 26.49 -4.03 43.47
N LYS A 190 27.78 -3.68 43.24
CA LYS A 190 28.90 -4.46 42.63
C LYS A 190 29.03 -4.79 41.13
N GLU A 191 30.27 -4.63 40.66
CA GLU A 191 30.86 -4.98 39.35
C GLU A 191 31.45 -6.42 39.31
N GLN A 192 31.68 -6.98 38.10
CA GLN A 192 33.02 -7.45 37.67
C GLN A 192 33.17 -7.78 36.17
N GLU A 193 34.43 -7.83 35.71
CA GLU A 193 34.98 -7.91 34.33
C GLU A 193 35.11 -9.35 33.75
N ARG A 194 35.54 -9.70 32.51
CA ARG A 194 36.15 -9.08 31.27
C ARG A 194 35.78 -10.02 30.06
N PRO A 195 36.46 -10.17 28.87
CA PRO A 195 37.68 -9.57 28.30
C PRO A 195 37.56 -8.94 26.87
N THR A 196 38.66 -8.33 26.42
CA THR A 196 38.87 -7.66 25.11
C THR A 196 39.83 -8.45 24.22
N ILE A 197 39.73 -8.30 22.89
CA ILE A 197 40.77 -8.73 21.91
C ILE A 197 41.15 -7.54 21.02
N THR A 198 42.45 -7.41 20.73
CA THR A 198 43.05 -6.31 19.95
C THR A 198 43.75 -6.85 18.70
N ILE A 199 43.63 -6.16 17.55
CA ILE A 199 44.48 -6.37 16.36
C ILE A 199 44.96 -5.00 15.82
N THR A 200 46.23 -4.95 15.41
CA THR A 200 46.98 -3.74 15.02
C THR A 200 46.85 -3.38 13.52
N ARG A 201 47.21 -2.13 13.19
CA ARG A 201 47.49 -1.62 11.83
C ARG A 201 48.79 -0.78 11.84
N PRO A 202 49.49 -0.63 10.70
CA PRO A 202 50.90 -0.22 10.66
C PRO A 202 51.13 1.30 10.72
N GLU A 203 52.36 1.67 11.08
CA GLU A 203 52.88 3.04 11.10
C GLU A 203 53.25 3.56 9.70
N ILE A 204 52.97 4.83 9.44
CA ILE A 204 53.75 5.67 8.50
C ILE A 204 53.93 7.04 9.17
N SER A 205 55.17 7.54 9.17
CA SER A 205 55.56 8.79 9.82
C SER A 205 55.36 10.02 8.93
N THR A 206 54.99 11.15 9.53
CA THR A 206 55.16 12.50 8.94
C THR A 206 55.54 13.52 10.02
N GLU A 207 56.76 13.43 10.53
CA GLU A 207 57.43 14.56 11.17
C GLU A 207 57.96 15.53 10.10
N ALA A 208 57.04 16.28 9.50
CA ALA A 208 57.32 17.45 8.67
C ALA A 208 56.05 18.32 8.61
N ILE A 209 56.20 19.64 8.44
CA ILE A 209 55.11 20.63 8.20
C ILE A 209 54.46 21.25 9.47
N MET A 210 55.12 21.27 10.64
CA MET A 210 54.74 22.21 11.74
C MET A 210 55.86 23.14 12.26
N GLU A 211 57.02 23.18 11.61
CA GLU A 211 58.13 24.09 11.99
C GLU A 211 58.11 25.45 11.24
N LYS A 212 56.94 25.96 10.82
CA LYS A 212 56.86 27.22 10.04
C LYS A 212 55.78 28.23 10.45
N VAL A 213 55.17 28.09 11.64
CA VAL A 213 54.09 29.01 12.09
C VAL A 213 54.43 29.77 13.39
N SER A 214 55.52 29.44 14.09
CA SER A 214 55.85 30.03 15.40
C SER A 214 56.64 31.35 15.38
N GLN A 215 56.97 31.92 14.22
CA GLN A 215 57.88 33.08 14.10
C GLN A 215 57.22 34.41 13.66
N ALA A 216 55.90 34.55 13.74
CA ALA A 216 55.20 35.79 13.37
C ALA A 216 54.56 36.51 14.59
N THR A 217 55.20 37.63 14.98
CA THR A 217 54.69 38.72 15.85
C THR A 217 54.58 38.48 17.36
N GLY A 218 55.15 39.41 18.13
CA GLY A 218 55.17 39.42 19.60
C GLY A 218 54.46 40.64 20.23
N LYS A 219 54.68 40.79 21.54
CA LYS A 219 54.22 41.83 22.52
C LYS A 219 54.02 43.25 21.91
N ILE A 220 53.13 44.13 22.40
CA ILE A 220 53.12 44.74 23.75
C ILE A 220 51.73 45.31 24.18
N ALA A 221 51.36 45.02 25.45
CA ALA A 221 50.61 45.75 26.49
C ALA A 221 49.36 46.69 26.29
N LYS A 222 48.39 46.42 27.20
CA LYS A 222 47.61 47.32 28.12
C LYS A 222 46.24 47.92 27.72
N SER A 223 45.23 47.52 28.52
CA SER A 223 43.94 48.17 28.89
C SER A 223 42.96 48.56 27.76
N SER A 224 41.64 48.45 27.90
CA SER A 224 40.77 48.46 29.09
C SER A 224 39.50 47.59 28.90
N SER A 225 38.62 47.53 29.92
CA SER A 225 37.16 47.20 29.90
C SER A 225 36.60 46.37 28.71
N GLY A 226 35.96 45.22 28.87
CA GLY A 226 35.10 44.77 29.97
C GLY A 226 33.72 44.38 29.42
N GLY A 227 33.21 43.20 29.78
CA GLY A 227 31.87 42.71 29.38
C GLY A 227 31.79 42.06 28.00
N GLY A 228 31.69 40.72 27.94
CA GLY A 228 31.46 40.02 26.66
C GLY A 228 31.76 38.51 26.61
N SER A 229 31.90 37.81 27.74
CA SER A 229 32.50 36.46 27.81
C SER A 229 31.51 35.28 27.91
N LEU A 230 30.23 35.45 27.58
CA LEU A 230 29.24 34.35 27.61
C LEU A 230 28.55 34.13 26.25
N LEU A 231 28.17 35.21 25.56
CA LEU A 231 27.54 35.10 24.23
C LEU A 231 28.48 34.62 23.13
N LYS A 232 29.79 34.88 23.24
CA LYS A 232 30.77 34.51 22.20
C LYS A 232 31.19 33.04 22.28
N GLU A 233 31.25 32.46 23.47
CA GLU A 233 31.53 31.03 23.66
C GLU A 233 30.32 30.16 23.31
N MET A 234 29.10 30.58 23.66
CA MET A 234 27.88 29.87 23.26
C MET A 234 27.67 29.84 21.74
N PHE A 235 28.07 30.89 21.02
CA PHE A 235 28.04 30.88 19.54
C PHE A 235 29.15 30.02 18.92
N LYS A 236 30.34 29.96 19.53
CA LYS A 236 31.44 29.11 19.05
C LYS A 236 31.10 27.62 19.24
N ALA A 237 30.62 27.23 20.42
CA ALA A 237 30.20 25.88 20.74
C ALA A 237 29.07 25.36 19.83
N LYS A 238 28.17 26.23 19.34
CA LYS A 238 27.06 25.86 18.45
C LYS A 238 27.43 25.80 16.97
N VAL A 239 28.61 26.31 16.59
CA VAL A 239 29.16 26.26 15.22
C VAL A 239 30.23 25.17 15.09
N GLU A 240 31.00 24.91 16.14
CA GLU A 240 32.02 23.85 16.17
C GLU A 240 31.43 22.44 16.29
N GLN A 241 30.17 22.29 16.72
CA GLN A 241 29.49 20.99 16.85
C GLN A 241 28.82 20.48 15.54
N LYS A 242 29.19 21.02 14.37
CA LYS A 242 28.62 20.57 13.07
C LYS A 242 29.61 20.45 11.92
N ILE A 243 30.88 20.19 12.25
CA ILE A 243 31.87 19.65 11.31
C ILE A 243 32.35 18.30 11.88
N GLU A 244 31.49 17.29 11.79
CA GLU A 244 32.03 15.93 11.67
C GLU A 244 32.78 15.88 10.34
N GLU A 245 34.09 15.62 10.41
CA GLU A 245 34.86 15.28 9.22
C GLU A 245 34.23 14.04 8.60
N LYS A 246 33.53 14.23 7.48
CA LYS A 246 33.10 13.12 6.64
C LYS A 246 34.35 12.40 6.17
N LYS A 247 34.70 11.30 6.86
CA LYS A 247 35.68 10.33 6.38
C LYS A 247 35.36 10.07 4.91
N PRO A 248 36.34 10.18 3.99
CA PRO A 248 36.09 9.92 2.58
C PRO A 248 35.50 8.50 2.47
N LYS A 249 34.30 8.39 1.91
CA LYS A 249 33.64 7.09 1.77
C LYS A 249 34.59 6.16 1.00
N PRO A 250 34.79 4.90 1.43
CA PRO A 250 35.55 3.96 0.63
C PRO A 250 34.88 3.83 -0.74
N VAL A 251 35.64 4.05 -1.81
CA VAL A 251 35.15 3.83 -3.18
C VAL A 251 35.13 2.32 -3.40
N ILE A 252 33.94 1.73 -3.37
CA ILE A 252 33.79 0.27 -3.45
C ILE A 252 33.79 -0.17 -4.92
N HIS A 253 34.94 -0.66 -5.38
CA HIS A 253 35.10 -1.18 -6.74
C HIS A 253 34.59 -2.62 -6.87
N TYR A 254 33.35 -2.80 -7.32
CA TYR A 254 32.79 -4.11 -7.65
C TYR A 254 33.22 -4.60 -9.05
N SER A 255 34.51 -4.83 -9.26
CA SER A 255 35.02 -5.50 -10.46
C SER A 255 34.91 -7.02 -10.35
N GLY A 256 34.64 -7.69 -11.47
CA GLY A 256 34.67 -9.15 -11.56
C GLY A 256 33.93 -9.68 -12.78
N ASP A 257 34.33 -10.87 -13.23
CA ASP A 257 33.77 -11.49 -14.43
C ASP A 257 32.30 -11.88 -14.30
N LYS A 258 31.64 -11.95 -15.46
CA LYS A 258 30.28 -12.48 -15.65
C LYS A 258 30.35 -13.90 -16.23
N PRO A 259 29.46 -14.82 -15.82
CA PRO A 259 28.43 -14.66 -14.79
C PRO A 259 29.02 -14.50 -13.38
N THR A 260 28.29 -13.84 -12.49
CA THR A 260 28.85 -13.45 -11.18
C THR A 260 29.08 -14.63 -10.24
N PHE A 261 28.33 -15.71 -10.43
CA PHE A 261 28.46 -17.00 -9.75
C PHE A 261 28.37 -18.18 -10.75
N GLY A 262 28.86 -19.35 -10.34
CA GLY A 262 28.94 -20.53 -11.20
C GLY A 262 27.57 -21.20 -11.40
N THR A 263 27.32 -21.71 -12.61
CA THR A 263 26.10 -22.47 -12.94
C THR A 263 25.96 -23.76 -12.13
N SER A 264 27.06 -24.33 -11.64
CA SER A 264 27.10 -25.51 -10.77
C SER A 264 26.49 -25.31 -9.37
N LEU A 265 26.16 -24.07 -8.98
CA LEU A 265 25.40 -23.80 -7.75
C LEU A 265 23.90 -24.07 -7.90
N LEU A 266 23.41 -24.13 -9.14
CA LEU A 266 22.00 -24.32 -9.47
C LEU A 266 21.78 -25.74 -9.96
N GLU A 267 20.79 -26.42 -9.41
CA GLU A 267 20.38 -27.73 -9.88
C GLU A 267 19.72 -27.61 -11.27
N SER A 268 19.85 -28.66 -12.08
CA SER A 268 19.24 -28.72 -13.41
C SER A 268 18.83 -30.16 -13.75
N THR A 269 17.72 -30.26 -14.47
CA THR A 269 17.18 -31.50 -15.06
C THR A 269 17.25 -31.44 -16.60
N LEU A 270 18.06 -30.53 -17.18
CA LEU A 270 18.37 -30.51 -18.61
C LEU A 270 18.84 -31.88 -19.10
N GLY A 271 18.26 -32.34 -20.21
CA GLY A 271 18.53 -33.66 -20.79
C GLY A 271 17.67 -34.80 -20.23
N GLN A 272 16.85 -34.58 -19.19
CA GLN A 272 15.85 -35.57 -18.78
C GLN A 272 14.64 -35.54 -19.74
N GLU A 273 14.41 -36.63 -20.48
CA GLU A 273 13.27 -36.74 -21.39
C GLU A 273 11.93 -36.82 -20.66
N GLN A 274 10.92 -36.14 -21.19
CA GLN A 274 9.56 -36.19 -20.66
C GLN A 274 8.84 -37.45 -21.14
N THR A 275 8.97 -38.54 -20.39
CA THR A 275 8.16 -39.75 -20.63
C THR A 275 6.73 -39.53 -20.14
N ILE A 276 5.75 -39.62 -21.05
CA ILE A 276 4.33 -39.72 -20.70
C ILE A 276 3.79 -41.08 -21.17
N ASP A 277 2.79 -41.61 -20.47
CA ASP A 277 2.16 -42.86 -20.84
C ASP A 277 1.24 -42.64 -22.05
N GLU A 278 1.54 -43.30 -23.18
CA GLU A 278 0.73 -43.22 -24.39
C GLU A 278 -0.71 -43.73 -24.14
N ASN A 279 -0.89 -44.73 -23.26
CA ASN A 279 -2.20 -45.25 -22.91
C ASN A 279 -3.06 -44.18 -22.22
N PHE A 280 -2.44 -43.33 -21.39
CA PHE A 280 -3.12 -42.19 -20.77
C PHE A 280 -3.59 -41.18 -21.83
N LEU A 281 -2.77 -40.87 -22.84
CA LEU A 281 -3.16 -39.96 -23.92
C LEU A 281 -4.35 -40.52 -24.71
N VAL A 282 -4.31 -41.81 -25.05
CA VAL A 282 -5.39 -42.51 -25.78
C VAL A 282 -6.68 -42.55 -24.93
N GLU A 283 -6.60 -42.88 -23.63
CA GLU A 283 -7.75 -42.88 -22.72
C GLU A 283 -8.44 -41.50 -22.70
N LYS A 284 -7.66 -40.42 -22.55
CA LYS A 284 -8.21 -39.06 -22.47
C LYS A 284 -8.77 -38.58 -23.80
N ALA A 285 -8.16 -38.95 -24.93
CA ALA A 285 -8.70 -38.66 -26.25
C ALA A 285 -10.06 -39.35 -26.49
N GLN A 286 -10.15 -40.65 -26.21
CA GLN A 286 -11.40 -41.43 -26.36
C GLN A 286 -12.50 -40.94 -25.41
N ALA A 287 -12.17 -40.65 -24.15
CA ALA A 287 -13.12 -40.11 -23.17
C ALA A 287 -13.63 -38.71 -23.57
N LEU A 288 -12.78 -37.87 -24.16
CA LEU A 288 -13.16 -36.54 -24.67
C LEU A 288 -14.07 -36.64 -25.89
N GLN A 289 -13.70 -37.45 -26.88
CA GLN A 289 -14.46 -37.64 -28.12
C GLN A 289 -15.84 -38.26 -27.84
N THR A 290 -15.88 -39.29 -26.99
CA THR A 290 -17.15 -39.93 -26.56
C THR A 290 -18.03 -38.92 -25.84
N LYS A 291 -17.49 -38.18 -24.86
CA LYS A 291 -18.31 -37.28 -24.04
C LYS A 291 -18.83 -36.07 -24.81
N LEU A 292 -18.05 -35.49 -25.72
CA LEU A 292 -18.53 -34.40 -26.57
C LEU A 292 -19.53 -34.90 -27.63
N GLY A 293 -19.33 -36.12 -28.16
CA GLY A 293 -20.31 -36.79 -29.02
C GLY A 293 -21.69 -36.98 -28.36
N GLU A 294 -21.73 -37.41 -27.10
CA GLU A 294 -22.98 -37.53 -26.31
C GLU A 294 -23.80 -36.22 -26.24
N PHE A 295 -23.13 -35.07 -26.27
CA PHE A 295 -23.78 -33.74 -26.23
C PHE A 295 -24.02 -33.13 -27.62
N GLY A 296 -23.83 -33.89 -28.70
CA GLY A 296 -24.00 -33.39 -30.07
C GLY A 296 -22.89 -32.44 -30.52
N VAL A 297 -21.69 -32.59 -29.95
CA VAL A 297 -20.47 -31.84 -30.30
C VAL A 297 -19.41 -32.84 -30.82
N PRO A 298 -19.56 -33.40 -32.03
CA PRO A 298 -18.53 -34.25 -32.62
C PRO A 298 -17.23 -33.47 -32.81
N ILE A 299 -16.11 -34.16 -32.58
CA ILE A 299 -14.75 -33.65 -32.68
C ILE A 299 -13.79 -34.71 -33.25
N ALA A 300 -12.74 -34.23 -33.93
CA ALA A 300 -11.53 -34.98 -34.24
C ALA A 300 -10.39 -34.63 -33.27
N ILE A 301 -9.47 -35.58 -33.06
CA ILE A 301 -8.25 -35.37 -32.27
C ILE A 301 -7.08 -35.18 -33.25
N GLU A 302 -6.45 -34.01 -33.21
CA GLU A 302 -5.38 -33.59 -34.14
C GLU A 302 -3.98 -33.80 -33.55
N GLY A 303 -3.89 -34.12 -32.26
CA GLY A 303 -2.65 -34.48 -31.58
C GLY A 303 -2.53 -33.87 -30.19
N PHE A 304 -1.30 -33.87 -29.66
CA PHE A 304 -1.00 -33.44 -28.30
C PHE A 304 0.20 -32.50 -28.27
N ASP A 305 0.25 -31.61 -27.29
CA ASP A 305 1.47 -30.92 -26.84
C ASP A 305 1.72 -31.32 -25.38
N ILE A 306 2.89 -31.90 -25.10
CA ILE A 306 3.25 -32.41 -23.77
C ILE A 306 4.20 -31.39 -23.12
N GLY A 307 3.75 -30.79 -22.02
CA GLY A 307 4.54 -29.84 -21.24
C GLY A 307 4.88 -30.34 -19.84
N PRO A 308 5.76 -29.62 -19.12
CA PRO A 308 6.24 -30.03 -17.79
C PRO A 308 5.12 -30.31 -16.79
N SER A 309 4.08 -29.47 -16.77
CA SER A 309 2.98 -29.54 -15.77
C SER A 309 1.62 -29.88 -16.36
N ILE A 310 1.44 -29.78 -17.68
CA ILE A 310 0.16 -29.99 -18.36
C ILE A 310 0.33 -30.70 -19.71
N VAL A 311 -0.71 -31.40 -20.14
CA VAL A 311 -0.89 -31.90 -21.50
C VAL A 311 -1.97 -31.07 -22.17
N GLN A 312 -1.73 -30.63 -23.40
CA GLN A 312 -2.72 -30.01 -24.26
C GLN A 312 -3.19 -30.99 -25.33
N ILE A 313 -4.45 -31.41 -25.28
CA ILE A 313 -5.10 -32.17 -26.34
C ILE A 313 -5.59 -31.16 -27.39
N LYS A 314 -5.13 -31.28 -28.64
CA LYS A 314 -5.57 -30.46 -29.76
C LYS A 314 -6.75 -31.15 -30.44
N ILE A 315 -7.89 -30.47 -30.49
CA ILE A 315 -9.13 -30.99 -31.08
C ILE A 315 -9.65 -30.08 -32.17
N LYS A 316 -10.29 -30.66 -33.17
CA LYS A 316 -10.98 -29.95 -34.25
C LYS A 316 -12.48 -30.27 -34.18
N PRO A 317 -13.34 -29.27 -33.90
CA PRO A 317 -14.79 -29.46 -33.94
C PRO A 317 -15.29 -29.55 -35.39
N ASP A 318 -16.36 -30.32 -35.60
CA ASP A 318 -17.02 -30.41 -36.90
C ASP A 318 -17.63 -29.06 -37.33
N GLU A 319 -17.90 -28.91 -38.63
CA GLU A 319 -18.47 -27.68 -39.18
C GLU A 319 -19.84 -27.33 -38.55
N GLY A 320 -20.05 -26.05 -38.27
CA GLY A 320 -21.27 -25.54 -37.63
C GLY A 320 -21.29 -25.64 -36.09
N ILE A 321 -20.35 -26.38 -35.47
CA ILE A 321 -20.24 -26.43 -34.01
C ILE A 321 -19.73 -25.08 -33.47
N ARG A 322 -20.51 -24.48 -32.56
CA ARG A 322 -20.15 -23.22 -31.90
C ARG A 322 -19.16 -23.47 -30.78
N ILE A 323 -18.05 -22.72 -30.76
CA ILE A 323 -17.05 -22.73 -29.67
C ILE A 323 -17.69 -22.62 -28.27
N SER A 324 -18.74 -21.81 -28.13
CA SER A 324 -19.47 -21.64 -26.87
C SER A 324 -20.14 -22.92 -26.34
N ALA A 325 -20.41 -23.92 -27.19
CA ALA A 325 -20.90 -25.22 -26.76
C ALA A 325 -19.81 -25.99 -26.01
N ILE A 326 -18.58 -26.00 -26.55
CA ILE A 326 -17.41 -26.65 -25.94
C ILE A 326 -17.04 -25.94 -24.62
N GLU A 327 -17.02 -24.61 -24.60
CA GLU A 327 -16.81 -23.85 -23.36
C GLU A 327 -17.91 -24.11 -22.31
N GLY A 328 -19.16 -24.28 -22.74
CA GLY A 328 -20.28 -24.59 -21.85
C GLY A 328 -20.18 -25.96 -21.18
N LEU A 329 -19.56 -26.93 -21.85
CA LEU A 329 -19.37 -28.31 -21.38
C LEU A 329 -18.11 -28.49 -20.51
N ALA A 330 -17.42 -27.41 -20.12
CA ALA A 330 -16.14 -27.48 -19.39
C ALA A 330 -16.21 -28.35 -18.11
N ASN A 331 -17.30 -28.31 -17.35
CA ASN A 331 -17.46 -29.12 -16.15
C ASN A 331 -17.65 -30.62 -16.47
N ASP A 332 -18.44 -30.94 -17.50
CA ASP A 332 -18.69 -32.30 -17.96
C ASP A 332 -17.44 -32.94 -18.59
N ILE A 333 -16.68 -32.17 -19.37
CA ILE A 333 -15.36 -32.57 -19.88
C ILE A 333 -14.41 -32.86 -18.71
N LYS A 334 -14.33 -31.95 -17.73
CA LYS A 334 -13.47 -32.11 -16.55
C LYS A 334 -13.81 -33.37 -15.75
N LEU A 335 -15.10 -33.66 -15.60
CA LEU A 335 -15.60 -34.87 -14.95
C LEU A 335 -15.24 -36.14 -15.73
N SER A 336 -15.52 -36.18 -17.04
CA SER A 336 -15.21 -37.33 -17.92
C SER A 336 -13.71 -37.66 -17.93
N LEU A 337 -12.86 -36.64 -18.06
CA LEU A 337 -11.39 -36.81 -18.03
C LEU A 337 -10.84 -37.19 -16.64
N LYS A 338 -11.67 -37.14 -15.58
CA LYS A 338 -11.29 -37.34 -14.17
C LYS A 338 -10.22 -36.34 -13.72
N SER A 339 -10.29 -35.10 -14.22
CA SER A 339 -9.22 -34.11 -14.10
C SER A 339 -9.42 -33.12 -12.95
N LYS A 340 -8.34 -32.80 -12.21
CA LYS A 340 -8.36 -31.83 -11.10
C LYS A 340 -8.59 -30.39 -11.58
N SER A 341 -8.05 -30.02 -12.74
CA SER A 341 -8.31 -28.75 -13.43
C SER A 341 -8.51 -28.99 -14.93
N LEU A 342 -9.10 -28.02 -15.62
CA LEU A 342 -9.32 -28.06 -17.05
C LEU A 342 -9.23 -26.62 -17.56
N ARG A 343 -8.46 -26.36 -18.62
CA ARG A 343 -8.46 -25.06 -19.29
C ARG A 343 -8.70 -25.23 -20.77
N ILE A 344 -9.69 -24.52 -21.31
CA ILE A 344 -10.06 -24.56 -22.72
C ILE A 344 -9.50 -23.31 -23.41
N ILE A 345 -8.77 -23.50 -24.49
CA ILE A 345 -8.26 -22.44 -25.37
C ILE A 345 -8.95 -22.57 -26.71
N ALA A 346 -9.80 -21.61 -27.08
CA ALA A 346 -10.55 -21.64 -28.33
C ALA A 346 -10.58 -20.26 -29.02
N PRO A 347 -10.05 -20.13 -30.24
CA PRO A 347 -9.09 -21.03 -30.88
C PRO A 347 -7.70 -20.98 -30.21
N ILE A 348 -6.85 -21.97 -30.46
CA ILE A 348 -5.41 -21.88 -30.22
C ILE A 348 -4.86 -20.74 -31.10
N PRO A 349 -4.06 -19.80 -30.57
CA PRO A 349 -3.56 -18.66 -31.36
C PRO A 349 -2.79 -19.09 -32.61
N GLY A 350 -3.32 -18.73 -33.79
CA GLY A 350 -2.69 -19.03 -35.09
C GLY A 350 -3.20 -20.30 -35.78
N THR A 351 -4.13 -21.05 -35.18
CA THR A 351 -4.74 -22.25 -35.80
C THR A 351 -6.27 -22.22 -35.73
N ASP A 352 -6.92 -23.18 -36.38
CA ASP A 352 -8.37 -23.46 -36.32
C ASP A 352 -8.76 -24.43 -35.19
N LEU A 353 -7.79 -24.83 -34.36
CA LEU A 353 -7.95 -25.88 -33.35
C LEU A 353 -8.37 -25.34 -31.99
N VAL A 354 -8.98 -26.21 -31.18
CA VAL A 354 -9.28 -25.96 -29.76
C VAL A 354 -8.28 -26.76 -28.91
N GLY A 355 -7.72 -26.13 -27.88
CA GLY A 355 -6.79 -26.75 -26.94
C GLY A 355 -7.47 -27.08 -25.62
N ILE A 356 -7.51 -28.36 -25.26
CA ILE A 356 -8.00 -28.85 -23.97
C ILE A 356 -6.79 -29.18 -23.09
N GLN A 357 -6.53 -28.33 -22.10
CA GLN A 357 -5.38 -28.47 -21.20
C GLN A 357 -5.78 -29.18 -19.90
N ILE A 358 -5.11 -30.28 -19.59
CA ILE A 358 -5.24 -31.06 -18.34
C ILE A 358 -3.89 -31.21 -17.63
N PRO A 359 -3.84 -31.42 -16.31
CA PRO A 359 -2.59 -31.68 -15.59
C PRO A 359 -1.86 -32.90 -16.14
N ASN A 360 -0.53 -32.81 -16.23
CA ASN A 360 0.31 -33.97 -16.50
C ASN A 360 0.29 -34.89 -15.25
N PRO A 361 0.00 -36.21 -15.38
CA PRO A 361 -0.02 -37.13 -14.25
C PRO A 361 1.36 -37.35 -13.60
N LYS A 362 2.45 -37.12 -14.35
CA LYS A 362 3.84 -37.14 -13.89
C LYS A 362 4.49 -35.78 -14.19
N PRO A 363 4.19 -34.74 -13.40
CA PRO A 363 4.67 -33.40 -13.68
C PRO A 363 6.18 -33.31 -13.43
N ASN A 364 6.93 -32.80 -14.40
CA ASN A 364 8.37 -32.62 -14.32
C ASN A 364 8.71 -31.23 -13.76
N MET A 365 9.56 -31.21 -12.74
CA MET A 365 10.04 -29.97 -12.14
C MET A 365 11.03 -29.28 -13.08
N VAL A 366 10.69 -28.06 -13.51
CA VAL A 366 11.63 -27.15 -14.18
C VAL A 366 12.51 -26.54 -13.09
N ARG A 367 13.83 -26.64 -13.22
CA ARG A 367 14.79 -25.97 -12.31
C ARG A 367 15.32 -24.68 -12.92
N LEU A 368 15.85 -23.76 -12.10
CA LEU A 368 16.44 -22.52 -12.62
C LEU A 368 17.65 -22.77 -13.54
N GLY A 369 18.47 -23.78 -13.22
CA GLY A 369 19.54 -24.22 -14.11
C GLY A 369 19.04 -24.58 -15.52
N ASP A 370 17.78 -25.03 -15.66
CA ASP A 370 17.21 -25.39 -16.96
C ASP A 370 16.91 -24.21 -17.89
N VAL A 371 16.97 -22.99 -17.37
CA VAL A 371 16.81 -21.76 -18.14
C VAL A 371 18.15 -21.03 -18.22
N ILE A 372 18.82 -20.84 -17.09
CA ILE A 372 20.08 -20.09 -17.04
C ILE A 372 21.21 -20.75 -17.84
N ASN A 373 21.25 -22.09 -17.89
CA ASN A 373 22.30 -22.83 -18.61
C ASN A 373 22.04 -22.94 -20.13
N THR A 374 21.01 -22.27 -20.66
CA THR A 374 20.60 -22.38 -22.07
C THR A 374 21.29 -21.38 -22.98
N SER A 375 21.37 -21.72 -24.27
CA SER A 375 21.94 -20.83 -25.30
C SER A 375 21.11 -19.55 -25.47
N GLU A 376 19.81 -19.66 -25.23
CA GLU A 376 18.79 -18.64 -25.35
C GLU A 376 18.96 -17.58 -24.26
N PHE A 377 19.17 -18.01 -23.01
CA PHE A 377 19.48 -17.11 -21.89
C PHE A 377 20.83 -16.42 -22.12
N SER A 378 21.89 -17.16 -22.47
CA SER A 378 23.20 -16.59 -22.81
C SER A 378 23.15 -15.58 -23.96
N THR A 379 22.26 -15.79 -24.94
CA THR A 379 22.09 -14.90 -26.09
C THR A 379 21.35 -13.61 -25.73
N GLU A 380 20.35 -13.64 -24.85
CA GLU A 380 19.71 -12.41 -24.36
C GLU A 380 20.55 -11.68 -23.31
N MET A 381 21.39 -12.38 -22.51
CA MET A 381 22.39 -11.76 -21.62
C MET A 381 23.37 -10.85 -22.37
N LYS A 382 23.70 -11.17 -23.63
CA LYS A 382 24.59 -10.34 -24.47
C LYS A 382 23.91 -9.07 -25.00
N LYS A 383 22.58 -8.96 -24.92
CA LYS A 383 21.79 -7.86 -25.52
C LYS A 383 21.15 -6.94 -24.48
N ASN A 384 20.74 -7.49 -23.35
CA ASN A 384 20.03 -6.75 -22.29
C ASN A 384 20.65 -7.13 -20.95
N ALA A 385 20.71 -6.20 -19.99
CA ALA A 385 21.24 -6.46 -18.66
C ALA A 385 20.15 -6.93 -17.65
N THR A 386 18.89 -6.95 -18.05
CA THR A 386 17.74 -7.15 -17.15
C THR A 386 16.88 -8.37 -17.48
N ASN A 387 17.47 -9.41 -18.06
CA ASN A 387 16.76 -10.66 -18.40
C ASN A 387 16.25 -11.37 -17.16
N LEU A 388 14.96 -11.72 -17.17
CA LEU A 388 14.36 -12.65 -16.25
C LEU A 388 14.23 -14.01 -16.95
N SER A 389 14.64 -15.08 -16.27
CA SER A 389 14.07 -16.40 -16.53
C SER A 389 12.58 -16.32 -16.21
N LEU A 390 11.73 -16.81 -17.12
CA LEU A 390 10.32 -17.08 -16.83
C LEU A 390 10.03 -18.58 -16.76
N GLY A 391 10.95 -19.46 -17.13
CA GLY A 391 10.74 -20.91 -17.17
C GLY A 391 10.49 -21.46 -18.57
N LYS A 392 9.64 -22.49 -18.68
CA LYS A 392 9.39 -23.23 -19.94
C LYS A 392 7.93 -23.12 -20.38
N GLY A 393 7.70 -23.01 -21.68
CA GLY A 393 6.38 -23.04 -22.31
C GLY A 393 5.72 -24.42 -22.25
N ILE A 394 4.50 -24.52 -22.77
CA ILE A 394 3.75 -25.80 -22.90
C ILE A 394 4.48 -26.77 -23.84
N ASP A 395 5.13 -26.23 -24.87
CA ASP A 395 5.98 -26.90 -25.85
C ASP A 395 7.41 -27.14 -25.34
N GLY A 396 7.68 -26.87 -24.06
CA GLY A 396 9.03 -26.93 -23.47
C GLY A 396 9.96 -25.77 -23.85
N SER A 397 9.52 -24.82 -24.70
CA SER A 397 10.35 -23.70 -25.16
C SER A 397 10.83 -22.82 -24.01
N VAL A 398 12.09 -22.41 -24.04
CA VAL A 398 12.71 -21.60 -22.97
C VAL A 398 12.20 -20.16 -23.08
N GLN A 399 11.62 -19.64 -21.99
CA GLN A 399 11.04 -18.30 -21.94
C GLN A 399 11.93 -17.35 -21.14
N VAL A 400 12.68 -16.51 -21.86
CA VAL A 400 13.51 -15.43 -21.29
C VAL A 400 12.96 -14.08 -21.71
N ARG A 401 12.83 -13.13 -20.78
CA ARG A 401 12.28 -11.79 -21.06
C ARG A 401 12.98 -10.69 -20.24
N PRO A 402 13.52 -9.62 -20.86
CA PRO A 402 14.14 -8.53 -20.12
C PRO A 402 13.16 -7.46 -19.63
N LEU A 403 13.38 -6.95 -18.41
CA LEU A 403 12.63 -5.81 -17.86
C LEU A 403 12.77 -4.55 -18.73
N GLU A 404 13.86 -4.36 -19.49
CA GLU A 404 13.95 -3.27 -20.46
C GLU A 404 12.87 -3.31 -21.55
N LYS A 405 12.37 -4.50 -21.93
CA LYS A 405 11.22 -4.67 -22.84
C LYS A 405 9.89 -4.72 -22.07
N MET A 406 9.94 -4.98 -20.76
CA MET A 406 8.81 -5.09 -19.82
C MET A 406 9.00 -4.14 -18.63
N PRO A 407 8.96 -2.80 -18.82
CA PRO A 407 9.60 -1.83 -17.92
C PRO A 407 9.20 -1.97 -16.45
N HIS A 408 7.97 -2.41 -16.20
CA HIS A 408 7.44 -2.71 -14.88
C HIS A 408 6.62 -4.01 -14.97
N LEU A 409 6.70 -4.83 -13.93
CA LEU A 409 6.07 -6.14 -13.83
C LEU A 409 5.15 -6.19 -12.62
N LEU A 410 3.90 -6.64 -12.84
CA LEU A 410 2.97 -6.97 -11.76
C LEU A 410 2.86 -8.50 -11.64
N VAL A 411 3.18 -9.04 -10.47
CA VAL A 411 3.11 -10.47 -10.15
C VAL A 411 1.98 -10.71 -9.14
N ALA A 412 1.12 -11.69 -9.38
CA ALA A 412 0.09 -12.04 -8.41
C ALA A 412 -0.23 -13.54 -8.42
N GLY A 413 -0.70 -14.06 -7.28
CA GLY A 413 -1.05 -15.46 -7.12
C GLY A 413 -1.43 -15.78 -5.68
N ALA A 414 -2.21 -16.84 -5.46
CA ALA A 414 -2.55 -17.29 -4.12
C ALA A 414 -1.32 -17.84 -3.37
N THR A 415 -1.41 -17.97 -2.05
CA THR A 415 -0.39 -18.66 -1.24
C THR A 415 -0.15 -20.08 -1.76
N GLY A 416 1.10 -20.51 -1.88
CA GLY A 416 1.48 -21.83 -2.43
C GLY A 416 1.38 -21.97 -3.95
N SER A 417 0.97 -20.94 -4.69
CA SER A 417 0.87 -20.97 -6.16
C SER A 417 2.21 -21.00 -6.89
N GLY A 418 3.29 -20.55 -6.24
CA GLY A 418 4.63 -20.37 -6.83
C GLY A 418 5.13 -18.92 -6.86
N LYS A 419 4.28 -17.94 -6.49
CA LYS A 419 4.59 -16.49 -6.51
C LYS A 419 5.99 -16.14 -5.98
N SER A 420 6.30 -16.54 -4.74
CA SER A 420 7.54 -16.15 -4.07
C SER A 420 8.79 -16.82 -4.68
N VAL A 421 8.67 -18.10 -5.05
CA VAL A 421 9.75 -18.83 -5.76
C VAL A 421 10.05 -18.16 -7.11
N GLY A 422 9.03 -17.71 -7.84
CA GLY A 422 9.21 -16.94 -9.08
C GLY A 422 9.86 -15.57 -8.87
N ILE A 423 9.61 -14.89 -7.74
CA ILE A 423 10.33 -13.64 -7.40
C ILE A 423 11.80 -13.92 -7.11
N ASN A 424 12.10 -15.01 -6.38
CA ASN A 424 13.47 -15.42 -6.10
C ASN A 424 14.23 -15.86 -7.36
N ASP A 425 13.58 -16.56 -8.30
CA ASP A 425 14.09 -16.78 -9.66
C ASP A 425 14.49 -15.44 -10.31
N PHE A 426 13.59 -14.46 -10.35
CA PHE A 426 13.89 -13.16 -10.96
C PHE A 426 15.10 -12.46 -10.30
N ILE A 427 15.22 -12.51 -8.98
CA ILE A 427 16.35 -11.93 -8.25
C ILE A 427 17.66 -12.66 -8.59
N VAL A 428 17.67 -13.99 -8.55
CA VAL A 428 18.85 -14.81 -8.84
C VAL A 428 19.29 -14.70 -10.31
N SER A 429 18.33 -14.71 -11.25
CA SER A 429 18.55 -14.42 -12.67
C SER A 429 19.20 -13.04 -12.90
N LEU A 430 18.74 -12.03 -12.17
CA LEU A 430 19.29 -10.67 -12.26
C LEU A 430 20.70 -10.57 -11.65
N MET A 431 20.97 -11.24 -10.52
CA MET A 431 22.32 -11.28 -9.93
C MET A 431 23.32 -12.06 -10.78
N PHE A 432 22.90 -13.15 -11.45
CA PHE A 432 23.79 -13.97 -12.28
C PHE A 432 24.47 -13.16 -13.40
N GLN A 433 23.75 -12.22 -14.01
CA GLN A 433 24.21 -11.47 -15.19
C GLN A 433 24.76 -10.06 -14.91
N ASN A 434 24.68 -9.56 -13.67
CA ASN A 434 25.09 -8.19 -13.29
C ASN A 434 25.95 -8.18 -12.04
N THR A 435 27.01 -7.38 -12.00
CA THR A 435 27.74 -7.10 -10.77
C THR A 435 27.02 -6.05 -9.90
N PRO A 436 27.37 -5.90 -8.61
CA PRO A 436 26.80 -4.84 -7.77
C PRO A 436 27.12 -3.41 -8.21
N ALA A 437 28.03 -3.18 -9.17
CA ALA A 437 28.26 -1.88 -9.80
C ALA A 437 27.29 -1.59 -10.97
N GLU A 438 26.64 -2.62 -11.52
CA GLU A 438 25.76 -2.49 -12.69
C GLU A 438 24.28 -2.55 -12.31
N LEU A 439 23.96 -3.28 -11.24
CA LEU A 439 22.59 -3.47 -10.76
C LEU A 439 22.52 -3.26 -9.24
N LYS A 440 21.47 -2.57 -8.82
CA LYS A 440 21.06 -2.43 -7.42
C LYS A 440 19.60 -2.80 -7.20
N PHE A 441 19.29 -3.27 -6.01
CA PHE A 441 17.94 -3.56 -5.53
C PHE A 441 17.49 -2.59 -4.46
N LEU A 442 16.18 -2.35 -4.44
CA LEU A 442 15.44 -1.82 -3.30
C LEU A 442 14.33 -2.83 -2.98
N MET A 443 14.29 -3.35 -1.75
CA MET A 443 13.41 -4.45 -1.38
C MET A 443 12.46 -4.07 -0.25
N VAL A 444 11.18 -4.43 -0.40
CA VAL A 444 10.13 -4.28 0.61
C VAL A 444 9.49 -5.65 0.86
N ASP A 445 9.68 -6.18 2.06
CA ASP A 445 9.08 -7.43 2.55
C ASP A 445 8.32 -7.16 3.85
N PRO A 446 7.01 -6.85 3.81
CA PRO A 446 6.23 -6.58 5.01
C PRO A 446 6.09 -7.78 5.98
N LYS A 447 6.50 -8.98 5.56
CA LYS A 447 6.30 -10.24 6.30
C LYS A 447 7.59 -10.81 6.90
N GLN A 448 8.77 -10.35 6.46
CA GLN A 448 10.09 -10.84 6.92
C GLN A 448 10.30 -12.35 6.67
N VAL A 449 9.94 -12.83 5.47
CA VAL A 449 10.02 -14.27 5.14
C VAL A 449 10.72 -14.54 3.82
N GLU A 450 10.44 -13.74 2.79
CA GLU A 450 10.73 -14.13 1.41
C GLU A 450 12.04 -13.50 0.90
N LEU A 451 12.35 -12.28 1.33
CA LEU A 451 13.51 -11.51 0.82
C LEU A 451 14.68 -11.41 1.81
N GLU A 452 14.50 -11.77 3.08
CA GLU A 452 15.50 -11.56 4.15
C GLU A 452 16.85 -12.26 3.87
N MET A 453 16.82 -13.38 3.14
CA MET A 453 18.03 -14.08 2.69
C MET A 453 18.99 -13.23 1.84
N TYR A 454 18.52 -12.14 1.22
CA TYR A 454 19.36 -11.21 0.46
C TYR A 454 19.96 -10.07 1.30
N SER A 455 19.65 -10.00 2.60
CA SER A 455 20.13 -8.96 3.52
C SER A 455 21.67 -8.91 3.59
N GLY A 456 22.24 -7.72 3.77
CA GLY A 456 23.69 -7.50 3.77
C GLY A 456 24.42 -7.83 2.46
N LEU A 457 23.71 -8.01 1.32
CA LEU A 457 24.36 -8.12 0.01
C LEU A 457 24.62 -6.73 -0.59
N PRO A 458 25.78 -6.52 -1.25
CA PRO A 458 26.15 -5.23 -1.86
C PRO A 458 25.27 -4.81 -3.04
N TYR A 459 24.35 -5.67 -3.49
CA TYR A 459 23.31 -5.28 -4.44
C TYR A 459 22.24 -4.38 -3.80
N LEU A 460 22.04 -4.41 -2.48
CA LEU A 460 21.05 -3.58 -1.79
C LEU A 460 21.53 -2.13 -1.65
N LEU A 461 20.66 -1.16 -1.97
CA LEU A 461 20.92 0.27 -1.74
C LEU A 461 20.53 0.75 -0.33
N ALA A 462 19.76 -0.05 0.39
CA ALA A 462 19.32 0.18 1.77
C ALA A 462 18.93 -1.17 2.39
N PRO A 463 18.84 -1.28 3.73
CA PRO A 463 18.28 -2.45 4.39
C PRO A 463 16.87 -2.78 3.86
N ILE A 464 16.49 -4.06 3.93
CA ILE A 464 15.16 -4.51 3.51
C ILE A 464 14.09 -3.81 4.37
N VAL A 465 13.08 -3.24 3.71
CA VAL A 465 12.09 -2.40 4.39
C VAL A 465 10.84 -3.21 4.71
N TYR A 466 10.57 -3.37 6.00
CA TYR A 466 9.40 -4.11 6.51
C TYR A 466 8.22 -3.19 6.84
N ASP A 467 8.46 -1.95 7.27
CA ASP A 467 7.38 -1.00 7.61
C ASP A 467 6.78 -0.33 6.37
N SER A 468 5.45 -0.29 6.32
CA SER A 468 4.67 0.38 5.28
C SER A 468 4.97 1.89 5.14
N GLY A 469 5.25 2.59 6.25
CA GLY A 469 5.60 4.01 6.24
C GLY A 469 6.98 4.27 5.61
N LYS A 470 7.99 3.51 6.06
CA LYS A 470 9.33 3.48 5.43
C LYS A 470 9.26 3.10 3.95
N ALA A 471 8.41 2.14 3.57
CA ALA A 471 8.27 1.72 2.17
C ALA A 471 7.67 2.83 1.27
N ILE A 472 6.75 3.65 1.79
CA ILE A 472 6.22 4.84 1.08
C ILE A 472 7.33 5.86 0.84
N LYS A 473 8.14 6.16 1.87
CA LYS A 473 9.31 7.04 1.73
C LYS A 473 10.31 6.50 0.71
N LEU A 474 10.54 5.18 0.69
CA LEU A 474 11.46 4.56 -0.26
C LEU A 474 10.99 4.73 -1.72
N LEU A 475 9.67 4.59 -1.96
CA LEU A 475 9.05 4.90 -3.26
C LEU A 475 9.21 6.38 -3.63
N GLN A 476 8.99 7.30 -2.68
CA GLN A 476 9.18 8.75 -2.90
C GLN A 476 10.64 9.06 -3.25
N ARG A 477 11.62 8.50 -2.52
CA ARG A 477 13.05 8.69 -2.81
C ARG A 477 13.47 8.08 -4.16
N THR A 478 12.82 7.00 -4.58
CA THR A 478 13.01 6.41 -5.92
C THR A 478 12.46 7.32 -7.04
N VAL A 479 11.34 8.02 -6.79
CA VAL A 479 10.83 9.07 -7.70
C VAL A 479 11.82 10.24 -7.81
N GLU A 480 12.43 10.65 -6.70
CA GLU A 480 13.44 11.72 -6.68
C GLU A 480 14.71 11.32 -7.44
N GLU A 481 15.23 10.11 -7.21
CA GLU A 481 16.36 9.56 -7.97
C GLU A 481 16.03 9.46 -9.47
N MET A 482 14.80 9.06 -9.84
CA MET A 482 14.36 9.04 -11.24
C MET A 482 14.44 10.43 -11.90
N GLU A 483 13.95 11.48 -11.26
CA GLU A 483 13.99 12.85 -11.82
C GLU A 483 15.41 13.45 -11.79
N LYS A 484 16.24 13.08 -10.79
CA LYS A 484 17.68 13.41 -10.76
C LYS A 484 18.41 12.80 -11.96
N ARG A 485 18.21 11.50 -12.22
CA ARG A 485 18.79 10.82 -13.40
C ARG A 485 18.35 11.46 -14.71
N TYR A 486 17.09 11.86 -14.84
CA TYR A 486 16.62 12.59 -16.02
C TYR A 486 17.37 13.92 -16.24
N THR A 487 17.69 14.62 -15.17
CA THR A 487 18.53 15.84 -15.23
C THR A 487 19.93 15.49 -15.74
N THR A 488 20.58 14.48 -15.14
CA THR A 488 21.89 13.98 -15.59
C THR A 488 21.92 13.54 -17.05
N LEU A 489 20.90 12.79 -17.53
CA LEU A 489 20.80 12.37 -18.93
C LEU A 489 20.68 13.59 -19.88
N LYS A 490 19.86 14.59 -19.50
CA LYS A 490 19.66 15.83 -20.26
C LYS A 490 20.95 16.63 -20.37
N ASP A 491 21.68 16.79 -19.26
CA ASP A 491 22.93 17.55 -19.22
C ASP A 491 24.01 16.88 -20.08
N GLN A 492 24.05 15.53 -20.07
CA GLN A 492 24.94 14.74 -20.93
C GLN A 492 24.45 14.57 -22.38
N ARG A 493 23.25 15.07 -22.71
CA ARG A 493 22.57 15.02 -24.02
C ARG A 493 22.27 13.61 -24.56
N VAL A 494 22.00 12.67 -23.65
CA VAL A 494 21.68 11.26 -23.95
C VAL A 494 20.21 10.97 -23.61
N ARG A 495 19.62 9.97 -24.27
CA ARG A 495 18.17 9.68 -24.18
C ARG A 495 17.82 8.64 -23.12
N ASN A 496 18.76 7.78 -22.77
CA ASN A 496 18.55 6.66 -21.86
C ASN A 496 19.85 6.29 -21.12
N LEU A 497 19.71 5.40 -20.13
CA LEU A 497 20.82 4.91 -19.29
C LEU A 497 21.92 4.19 -20.08
N ASP A 498 21.60 3.53 -21.20
CA ASP A 498 22.59 2.78 -21.97
C ASP A 498 23.47 3.72 -22.80
N GLU A 499 22.88 4.68 -23.51
CA GLU A 499 23.62 5.78 -24.17
C GLU A 499 24.51 6.55 -23.16
N TYR A 500 24.02 6.76 -21.93
CA TYR A 500 24.82 7.35 -20.85
C TYR A 500 26.00 6.46 -20.47
N ASN A 501 25.77 5.17 -20.22
CA ASN A 501 26.79 4.23 -19.76
C ASN A 501 27.82 3.90 -20.85
N GLU A 502 27.44 3.88 -22.12
CA GLU A 502 28.34 3.78 -23.27
C GLU A 502 29.28 5.00 -23.32
N LYS A 503 28.71 6.21 -23.24
CA LYS A 503 29.48 7.47 -23.19
C LYS A 503 30.46 7.50 -22.02
N MET A 504 30.00 7.20 -20.80
CA MET A 504 30.88 7.16 -19.62
C MET A 504 31.96 6.09 -19.74
N SER A 505 31.65 4.93 -20.35
CA SER A 505 32.66 3.91 -20.63
C SER A 505 33.76 4.39 -21.58
N ALA A 506 33.40 5.16 -22.61
CA ALA A 506 34.35 5.72 -23.56
C ALA A 506 35.20 6.86 -22.95
N GLU A 507 34.64 7.60 -22.00
CA GLU A 507 35.33 8.66 -21.24
C GLU A 507 36.12 8.13 -20.02
N GLY A 508 36.10 6.82 -19.76
CA GLY A 508 36.77 6.20 -18.60
C GLY A 508 36.13 6.55 -17.24
N GLN A 509 34.89 7.01 -17.23
CA GLN A 509 34.13 7.43 -16.05
C GLN A 509 33.22 6.31 -15.51
N GLU A 510 32.76 6.47 -14.27
CA GLU A 510 31.86 5.51 -13.63
C GLU A 510 30.50 5.42 -14.31
N LYS A 511 30.02 4.19 -14.49
CA LYS A 511 28.70 3.88 -15.02
C LYS A 511 27.63 4.04 -13.95
N MET A 512 26.44 4.45 -14.37
CA MET A 512 25.27 4.51 -13.51
C MET A 512 24.56 3.14 -13.49
N TYR A 513 24.41 2.55 -12.31
CA TYR A 513 23.73 1.28 -12.11
C TYR A 513 22.22 1.36 -12.43
N ARG A 514 21.65 0.24 -12.89
CA ARG A 514 20.21 0.00 -12.95
C ARG A 514 19.64 -0.21 -11.53
N ILE A 515 18.39 0.18 -11.31
CA ILE A 515 17.67 -0.10 -10.05
C ILE A 515 16.47 -0.99 -10.34
N VAL A 516 16.32 -2.08 -9.59
CA VAL A 516 15.09 -2.89 -9.57
C VAL A 516 14.47 -2.78 -8.19
N PHE A 517 13.30 -2.14 -8.10
CA PHE A 517 12.53 -2.03 -6.86
C PHE A 517 11.56 -3.21 -6.78
N ILE A 518 11.66 -4.01 -5.73
CA ILE A 518 10.87 -5.22 -5.50
C ILE A 518 9.98 -5.04 -4.27
N ILE A 519 8.70 -5.33 -4.39
CA ILE A 519 7.74 -5.34 -3.27
C ILE A 519 7.05 -6.70 -3.26
N ASP A 520 7.27 -7.53 -2.23
CA ASP A 520 6.66 -8.87 -2.17
C ASP A 520 5.12 -8.81 -1.98
N GLU A 521 4.66 -7.89 -1.14
CA GLU A 521 3.25 -7.71 -0.83
C GLU A 521 2.85 -6.23 -0.83
N MET A 522 2.54 -5.70 -2.02
CA MET A 522 2.07 -4.32 -2.14
C MET A 522 0.70 -4.08 -1.50
N ALA A 523 -0.06 -5.14 -1.18
CA ALA A 523 -1.37 -4.99 -0.54
C ALA A 523 -1.28 -4.36 0.85
N ASP A 524 -0.26 -4.69 1.64
CA ASP A 524 -0.15 -4.18 3.02
C ASP A 524 0.13 -2.67 3.02
N MET A 525 0.88 -2.17 2.02
CA MET A 525 1.02 -0.73 1.77
C MET A 525 -0.30 -0.10 1.32
N MET A 526 -0.98 -0.69 0.34
CA MET A 526 -2.22 -0.17 -0.27
C MET A 526 -3.45 -0.21 0.66
N LEU A 527 -3.43 -1.01 1.71
CA LEU A 527 -4.52 -1.18 2.67
C LEU A 527 -4.29 -0.46 4.02
N SER A 528 -3.06 0.03 4.28
CA SER A 528 -2.68 0.69 5.55
C SER A 528 -3.53 1.92 5.89
N SER A 529 -3.73 2.85 4.94
CA SER A 529 -4.61 4.01 5.10
C SER A 529 -5.05 4.57 3.73
N SER A 530 -6.15 5.33 3.69
CA SER A 530 -6.65 5.93 2.45
C SER A 530 -5.78 7.08 1.92
N ALA A 531 -5.01 7.75 2.78
CA ALA A 531 -4.01 8.74 2.37
C ALA A 531 -2.79 8.03 1.77
N ASN A 532 -2.22 7.07 2.52
CA ASN A 532 -1.08 6.26 2.13
C ASN A 532 -1.32 5.58 0.77
N ARG A 533 -2.49 4.96 0.57
CA ARG A 533 -2.88 4.33 -0.70
C ARG A 533 -2.72 5.27 -1.90
N LYS A 534 -3.15 6.53 -1.78
CA LYS A 534 -3.07 7.51 -2.87
C LYS A 534 -1.61 7.90 -3.15
N GLU A 535 -0.79 8.01 -2.12
CA GLU A 535 0.64 8.33 -2.27
C GLU A 535 1.41 7.16 -2.91
N VAL A 536 1.18 5.93 -2.46
CA VAL A 536 1.72 4.70 -3.07
C VAL A 536 1.32 4.61 -4.54
N GLU A 537 0.03 4.75 -4.84
CA GLU A 537 -0.50 4.71 -6.20
C GLU A 537 0.09 5.84 -7.07
N ASN A 538 0.24 7.05 -6.56
CA ASN A 538 0.89 8.16 -7.27
C ASN A 538 2.37 7.87 -7.58
N CYS A 539 3.14 7.35 -6.62
CA CYS A 539 4.56 7.04 -6.81
C CYS A 539 4.73 5.91 -7.83
N ILE A 540 3.97 4.82 -7.69
CA ILE A 540 3.95 3.70 -8.64
C ILE A 540 3.61 4.19 -10.05
N ASN A 541 2.57 5.02 -10.21
CA ASN A 541 2.19 5.54 -11.53
C ASN A 541 3.27 6.45 -12.13
N ARG A 542 3.91 7.32 -11.33
CA ARG A 542 4.97 8.23 -11.81
C ARG A 542 6.22 7.47 -12.24
N LEU A 543 6.63 6.47 -11.45
CA LEU A 543 7.70 5.55 -11.83
C LEU A 543 7.30 4.77 -13.09
N ALA A 544 6.15 4.10 -13.08
CA ALA A 544 5.72 3.25 -14.18
C ALA A 544 5.57 3.97 -15.54
N ALA A 545 5.27 5.27 -15.53
CA ALA A 545 5.13 6.09 -16.73
C ALA A 545 6.46 6.62 -17.30
N LYS A 546 7.56 6.64 -16.53
CA LYS A 546 8.80 7.33 -16.91
C LYS A 546 10.09 6.53 -16.67
N ALA A 547 10.16 5.73 -15.62
CA ALA A 547 11.40 5.25 -15.02
C ALA A 547 12.24 4.32 -15.93
N ARG A 548 11.63 3.71 -16.96
CA ARG A 548 12.29 2.91 -17.99
C ARG A 548 13.55 3.55 -18.57
N ALA A 549 13.49 4.82 -18.98
CA ALA A 549 14.60 5.47 -19.70
C ALA A 549 15.83 5.69 -18.80
N VAL A 550 15.63 5.85 -17.49
CA VAL A 550 16.69 6.03 -16.49
C VAL A 550 17.12 4.71 -15.82
N GLY A 551 16.68 3.57 -16.37
CA GLY A 551 17.01 2.21 -15.92
C GLY A 551 16.52 1.89 -14.51
N ILE A 552 15.33 2.38 -14.15
CA ILE A 552 14.66 2.04 -12.89
C ILE A 552 13.40 1.22 -13.22
N HIS A 553 13.33 0.00 -12.68
CA HIS A 553 12.28 -0.98 -12.93
C HIS A 553 11.52 -1.31 -11.65
N LEU A 554 10.26 -1.74 -11.79
CA LEU A 554 9.41 -2.17 -10.67
C LEU A 554 9.02 -3.64 -10.84
N ILE A 555 9.18 -4.44 -9.79
CA ILE A 555 8.54 -5.75 -9.63
C ILE A 555 7.59 -5.63 -8.44
N LEU A 556 6.29 -5.51 -8.73
CA LEU A 556 5.25 -5.38 -7.72
C LEU A 556 4.54 -6.71 -7.56
N ALA A 557 4.58 -7.31 -6.38
CA ALA A 557 3.92 -8.57 -6.10
C ALA A 557 2.77 -8.43 -5.08
N THR A 558 1.79 -9.34 -5.16
CA THR A 558 0.73 -9.44 -4.15
C THR A 558 0.10 -10.84 -4.08
N GLN A 559 -0.26 -11.29 -2.88
CA GLN A 559 -1.12 -12.46 -2.67
C GLN A 559 -2.62 -12.11 -2.59
N ARG A 560 -2.97 -10.82 -2.66
CA ARG A 560 -4.34 -10.29 -2.53
C ARG A 560 -4.78 -9.56 -3.81
N PRO A 561 -5.06 -10.28 -4.92
CA PRO A 561 -5.43 -9.72 -6.23
C PRO A 561 -6.84 -9.10 -6.26
N SER A 562 -7.06 -8.08 -5.44
CA SER A 562 -8.32 -7.33 -5.36
C SER A 562 -8.23 -5.99 -6.08
N VAL A 563 -9.38 -5.46 -6.53
CA VAL A 563 -9.48 -4.15 -7.22
C VAL A 563 -9.01 -2.96 -6.35
N ASN A 564 -8.93 -3.16 -5.04
CA ASN A 564 -8.38 -2.16 -4.10
C ASN A 564 -6.84 -2.13 -4.08
N VAL A 565 -6.18 -3.24 -4.42
CA VAL A 565 -4.72 -3.36 -4.50
C VAL A 565 -4.27 -3.16 -5.94
N ILE A 566 -4.83 -3.95 -6.87
CA ILE A 566 -4.55 -3.87 -8.31
C ILE A 566 -5.57 -2.92 -8.95
N THR A 567 -5.33 -1.61 -8.78
CA THR A 567 -6.24 -0.56 -9.27
C THR A 567 -6.21 -0.42 -10.80
N GLY A 568 -7.16 0.35 -11.33
CA GLY A 568 -7.19 0.70 -12.75
C GLY A 568 -5.97 1.53 -13.20
N LEU A 569 -5.42 2.39 -12.34
CA LEU A 569 -4.25 3.21 -12.67
C LEU A 569 -2.97 2.37 -12.71
N ILE A 570 -2.77 1.50 -11.70
CA ILE A 570 -1.65 0.56 -11.68
C ILE A 570 -1.68 -0.31 -12.93
N LYS A 571 -2.84 -0.85 -13.32
CA LYS A 571 -2.97 -1.63 -14.57
C LYS A 571 -2.76 -0.81 -15.84
N ALA A 572 -3.07 0.48 -15.85
CA ALA A 572 -2.87 1.33 -17.03
C ALA A 572 -1.37 1.58 -17.31
N ASN A 573 -0.55 1.73 -16.25
CA ASN A 573 0.88 2.01 -16.38
C ASN A 573 1.78 0.76 -16.28
N ILE A 574 1.28 -0.35 -15.72
CA ILE A 574 1.98 -1.64 -15.65
C ILE A 574 1.22 -2.65 -16.53
N PRO A 575 1.57 -2.73 -17.82
CA PRO A 575 0.89 -3.60 -18.78
C PRO A 575 1.39 -5.05 -18.75
N THR A 576 2.64 -5.28 -18.33
CA THR A 576 3.21 -6.62 -18.18
C THR A 576 2.81 -7.23 -16.85
N ARG A 577 2.24 -8.44 -16.89
CA ARG A 577 1.64 -9.11 -15.74
C ARG A 577 1.93 -10.60 -15.77
N ILE A 578 2.15 -11.15 -14.58
CA ILE A 578 2.24 -12.58 -14.32
C ILE A 578 1.16 -12.93 -13.30
N ALA A 579 0.32 -13.90 -13.63
CA ALA A 579 -0.64 -14.51 -12.73
C ALA A 579 -0.26 -15.98 -12.51
N PHE A 580 0.23 -16.30 -11.31
CA PHE A 580 0.25 -17.67 -10.81
C PHE A 580 -1.19 -18.08 -10.42
N GLY A 581 -1.39 -19.35 -10.07
CA GLY A 581 -2.71 -19.88 -9.67
C GLY A 581 -3.45 -19.02 -8.62
N VAL A 582 -4.72 -18.73 -8.91
CA VAL A 582 -5.63 -17.95 -8.03
C VAL A 582 -6.88 -18.75 -7.67
N VAL A 583 -7.62 -18.29 -6.66
CA VAL A 583 -8.79 -19.00 -6.13
C VAL A 583 -10.04 -18.81 -6.98
N SER A 584 -10.17 -17.70 -7.71
CA SER A 584 -11.39 -17.39 -8.46
C SER A 584 -11.15 -16.70 -9.81
N GLU A 585 -12.13 -16.82 -10.73
CA GLU A 585 -12.11 -16.05 -11.98
C GLU A 585 -12.12 -14.52 -11.77
N VAL A 586 -12.59 -14.05 -10.59
CA VAL A 586 -12.63 -12.62 -10.25
C VAL A 586 -11.22 -12.12 -9.97
N ASP A 587 -10.40 -12.93 -9.31
CA ASP A 587 -8.98 -12.65 -9.09
C ASP A 587 -8.22 -12.65 -10.42
N SER A 588 -8.44 -13.64 -11.28
CA SER A 588 -7.83 -13.68 -12.62
C SER A 588 -8.22 -12.46 -13.46
N ARG A 589 -9.50 -12.07 -13.48
CA ARG A 589 -9.95 -10.83 -14.14
C ARG A 589 -9.36 -9.58 -13.49
N THR A 590 -9.08 -9.60 -12.19
CA THR A 590 -8.44 -8.48 -11.52
C THR A 590 -6.97 -8.33 -11.94
N ILE A 591 -6.22 -9.41 -12.11
CA ILE A 591 -4.82 -9.39 -12.58
C ILE A 591 -4.76 -9.18 -14.10
N LEU A 592 -5.23 -10.16 -14.87
CA LEU A 592 -5.05 -10.26 -16.33
C LEU A 592 -6.12 -9.51 -17.14
N GLY A 593 -7.23 -9.09 -16.53
CA GLY A 593 -8.40 -8.57 -17.24
C GLY A 593 -9.27 -9.66 -17.88
N ARG A 594 -8.97 -10.95 -17.65
CA ARG A 594 -9.67 -12.11 -18.24
C ARG A 594 -9.57 -13.36 -17.34
N LYS A 595 -10.42 -14.35 -17.61
CA LYS A 595 -10.44 -15.67 -16.97
C LYS A 595 -9.20 -16.52 -17.32
N GLY A 596 -8.91 -17.54 -16.52
CA GLY A 596 -7.98 -18.62 -16.82
C GLY A 596 -6.78 -18.80 -15.88
N ALA A 597 -6.55 -17.91 -14.90
CA ALA A 597 -5.52 -18.14 -13.87
C ALA A 597 -6.02 -19.03 -12.72
N GLU A 598 -7.34 -19.17 -12.60
CA GLU A 598 -8.05 -20.09 -11.71
C GLU A 598 -7.94 -21.57 -12.15
N ASP A 599 -7.62 -21.82 -13.42
CA ASP A 599 -7.44 -23.17 -13.98
C ASP A 599 -5.99 -23.69 -13.87
N LEU A 600 -5.08 -22.87 -13.32
CA LEU A 600 -3.67 -23.21 -13.15
C LEU A 600 -3.48 -24.27 -12.07
N VAL A 601 -2.48 -25.14 -12.23
CA VAL A 601 -2.22 -26.28 -11.32
C VAL A 601 -1.42 -25.89 -10.06
N GLY A 602 -0.96 -24.64 -9.98
CA GLY A 602 -0.08 -24.14 -8.92
C GLY A 602 1.37 -24.60 -9.12
N LYS A 603 2.18 -24.58 -8.05
CA LYS A 603 3.60 -25.00 -8.07
C LYS A 603 4.43 -24.36 -9.21
N GLY A 604 4.23 -23.08 -9.47
CA GLY A 604 4.96 -22.32 -10.50
C GLY A 604 4.26 -22.23 -11.87
N ASP A 605 3.17 -22.95 -12.09
CA ASP A 605 2.33 -22.78 -13.28
C ASP A 605 1.69 -21.38 -13.29
N MET A 606 1.93 -20.62 -14.36
CA MET A 606 1.54 -19.21 -14.46
C MET A 606 1.10 -18.80 -15.88
N LEU A 607 0.34 -17.71 -15.94
CA LEU A 607 0.02 -16.98 -17.16
C LEU A 607 0.80 -15.67 -17.22
N TYR A 608 1.64 -15.53 -18.25
CA TYR A 608 2.37 -14.32 -18.60
C TYR A 608 1.62 -13.52 -19.68
N MET A 609 1.57 -12.19 -19.55
CA MET A 609 1.02 -11.29 -20.57
C MET A 609 1.75 -9.95 -20.57
N ASP A 610 2.09 -9.43 -21.74
CA ASP A 610 2.72 -8.13 -21.98
C ASP A 610 1.96 -7.32 -23.07
N PRO A 611 2.38 -6.08 -23.41
CA PRO A 611 1.74 -5.28 -24.46
C PRO A 611 1.71 -5.91 -25.87
N SER A 612 2.65 -6.80 -26.18
CA SER A 612 2.77 -7.47 -27.48
C SER A 612 1.86 -8.69 -27.57
N THR A 613 1.64 -9.39 -26.45
CA THR A 613 0.79 -10.58 -26.38
C THR A 613 -0.70 -10.20 -26.34
N LYS A 614 -1.47 -10.61 -27.37
CA LYS A 614 -2.95 -10.48 -27.36
C LYS A 614 -3.64 -11.47 -26.42
N PHE A 615 -2.96 -12.55 -26.04
CA PHE A 615 -3.46 -13.62 -25.18
C PHE A 615 -2.37 -14.05 -24.19
N PRO A 616 -2.70 -14.39 -22.92
CA PRO A 616 -1.70 -14.84 -21.97
C PRO A 616 -1.06 -16.16 -22.39
N ILE A 617 0.27 -16.19 -22.36
CA ILE A 617 1.10 -17.37 -22.61
C ILE A 617 1.20 -18.15 -21.29
N ARG A 618 0.94 -19.46 -21.32
CA ARG A 618 1.13 -20.32 -20.14
C ARG A 618 2.59 -20.75 -20.06
N ILE A 619 3.19 -20.59 -18.89
CA ILE A 619 4.60 -20.86 -18.64
C ILE A 619 4.68 -21.60 -17.29
N GLN A 620 5.46 -22.66 -17.22
CA GLN A 620 5.87 -23.26 -15.95
C GLN A 620 7.12 -22.54 -15.47
N ALA A 621 6.99 -21.74 -14.41
CA ALA A 621 8.12 -21.08 -13.77
C ALA A 621 9.11 -22.12 -13.19
N PRO A 622 10.41 -21.79 -13.13
CA PRO A 622 11.38 -22.64 -12.47
C PRO A 622 11.13 -22.74 -10.97
N PHE A 623 11.57 -23.85 -10.41
CA PHE A 623 11.80 -24.02 -8.99
C PHE A 623 13.27 -23.78 -8.68
N ILE A 624 13.52 -23.02 -7.61
CA ILE A 624 14.82 -22.86 -6.96
C ILE A 624 14.61 -23.11 -5.47
N ALA A 625 15.42 -23.98 -4.89
CA ALA A 625 15.35 -24.29 -3.46
C ALA A 625 16.04 -23.21 -2.62
N THR A 626 15.63 -23.03 -1.36
CA THR A 626 16.23 -22.05 -0.45
C THR A 626 17.73 -22.29 -0.29
N GLU A 627 18.15 -23.55 -0.22
CA GLU A 627 19.53 -23.99 -0.08
C GLU A 627 20.37 -23.67 -1.33
N GLU A 628 19.76 -23.55 -2.51
CA GLU A 628 20.44 -23.07 -3.73
C GLU A 628 20.66 -21.55 -3.63
N ILE A 629 19.65 -20.79 -3.16
CA ILE A 629 19.76 -19.35 -2.97
C ILE A 629 20.81 -19.02 -1.91
N GLU A 630 20.81 -19.72 -0.77
CA GLU A 630 21.79 -19.52 0.31
C GLU A 630 23.23 -19.74 -0.17
N LYS A 631 23.49 -20.75 -1.01
CA LYS A 631 24.81 -20.98 -1.64
C LYS A 631 25.20 -19.81 -2.56
N VAL A 632 24.27 -19.33 -3.38
CA VAL A 632 24.48 -18.17 -4.26
C VAL A 632 24.78 -16.91 -3.45
N VAL A 633 23.97 -16.62 -2.42
CA VAL A 633 24.14 -15.49 -1.49
C VAL A 633 25.50 -15.58 -0.79
N ALA A 634 25.86 -16.75 -0.25
CA ALA A 634 27.13 -16.96 0.44
C ALA A 634 28.33 -16.75 -0.50
N GLN A 635 28.29 -17.27 -1.73
CA GLN A 635 29.35 -17.03 -2.71
C GLN A 635 29.45 -15.54 -3.10
N LEU A 636 28.31 -14.86 -3.31
CA LEU A 636 28.30 -13.42 -3.64
C LEU A 636 28.79 -12.55 -2.48
N ARG A 637 28.42 -12.88 -1.23
CA ARG A 637 28.91 -12.22 -0.02
C ARG A 637 30.42 -12.44 0.12
N ASN A 638 30.90 -13.68 -0.01
CA ASN A 638 32.34 -13.99 0.02
C ASN A 638 33.14 -13.33 -1.11
N LYS A 639 32.53 -13.08 -2.28
CA LYS A 639 33.18 -12.41 -3.43
C LYS A 639 33.23 -10.89 -3.27
N TYR A 640 32.21 -10.25 -2.68
CA TYR A 640 32.03 -8.79 -2.75
C TYR A 640 32.00 -8.06 -1.40
N MET A 641 31.90 -8.74 -0.25
CA MET A 641 31.88 -8.12 1.10
C MET A 641 33.22 -8.23 1.86
N GLN A 642 34.31 -8.61 1.19
CA GLN A 642 35.61 -8.76 1.84
C GLN A 642 36.11 -7.41 2.38
N GLY A 643 36.21 -7.28 3.70
CA GLY A 643 36.67 -6.05 4.35
C GLY A 643 35.65 -4.91 4.37
N LEU A 644 34.37 -5.18 4.10
CA LEU A 644 33.27 -4.21 4.13
C LEU A 644 32.23 -4.59 5.19
N SER A 645 31.63 -3.59 5.82
CA SER A 645 30.43 -3.74 6.66
C SER A 645 29.15 -3.44 5.87
N GLU A 646 27.99 -3.71 6.46
CA GLU A 646 26.71 -3.34 5.85
C GLU A 646 26.52 -1.82 5.72
N ASP A 647 27.02 -1.04 6.68
CA ASP A 647 26.92 0.42 6.67
C ASP A 647 27.75 1.07 5.55
N ASP A 648 28.79 0.38 5.05
CA ASP A 648 29.62 0.82 3.93
C ASP A 648 28.89 0.68 2.58
N ILE A 649 28.05 -0.35 2.42
CA ILE A 649 27.39 -0.65 1.13
C ILE A 649 26.08 0.12 0.93
N TYR A 650 25.38 0.48 2.01
CA TYR A 650 24.09 1.15 1.93
C TYR A 650 24.21 2.65 1.62
N ASN A 651 23.24 3.17 0.87
CA ASN A 651 23.16 4.59 0.57
C ASN A 651 22.67 5.36 1.79
N GLN A 652 23.62 5.98 2.50
CA GLN A 652 23.38 6.82 3.67
C GLN A 652 22.36 7.95 3.47
N GLU A 653 22.15 8.48 2.25
CA GLU A 653 21.05 9.44 2.00
C GLU A 653 19.67 8.78 2.11
N ILE A 654 19.55 7.54 1.64
CA ILE A 654 18.31 6.75 1.71
C ILE A 654 18.06 6.38 3.18
N ILE A 655 19.06 5.88 3.91
CA ILE A 655 18.94 5.57 5.34
C ILE A 655 18.46 6.79 6.12
N THR A 656 19.16 7.93 5.98
CA THR A 656 18.79 9.19 6.66
C THR A 656 17.34 9.61 6.34
N ALA A 657 16.90 9.44 5.09
CA ALA A 657 15.53 9.76 4.68
C ALA A 657 14.48 8.76 5.23
N LEU A 658 14.83 7.49 5.42
CA LEU A 658 13.97 6.49 6.06
C LEU A 658 13.83 6.75 7.57
N GLU A 659 14.93 7.10 8.25
CA GLU A 659 15.01 7.30 9.69
C GLU A 659 14.51 8.65 10.19
N SER A 660 14.49 9.68 9.34
CA SER A 660 13.86 10.96 9.66
C SER A 660 12.45 10.71 10.22
N ARG A 661 12.06 11.37 11.32
CA ARG A 661 10.70 11.19 11.83
C ARG A 661 9.70 11.65 10.77
N LEU A 662 8.50 11.06 10.79
CA LEU A 662 7.37 11.54 10.01
C LEU A 662 6.88 12.89 10.56
N GLU A 663 7.69 13.93 10.33
CA GLU A 663 7.18 15.26 9.98
C GLU A 663 6.14 15.03 8.89
N THR A 664 4.86 15.17 9.25
CA THR A 664 3.74 14.86 8.37
C THR A 664 3.95 15.49 7.01
N ALA A 665 4.01 14.69 5.94
CA ALA A 665 4.27 15.15 4.57
C ALA A 665 3.12 15.99 3.99
N LYS A 666 2.90 17.19 4.56
CA LYS A 666 2.00 18.22 4.07
C LYS A 666 2.80 19.27 3.29
N GLY A 667 3.30 18.87 2.12
CA GLY A 667 3.78 19.82 1.11
C GLY A 667 5.18 19.57 0.56
N SER A 668 5.35 18.51 -0.24
CA SER A 668 6.46 18.43 -1.22
C SER A 668 6.08 17.80 -2.58
N PHE A 669 4.79 17.50 -2.82
CA PHE A 669 4.31 16.97 -4.12
C PHE A 669 3.10 17.72 -4.68
N ALA A 670 3.13 19.05 -4.57
CA ALA A 670 2.32 19.95 -5.39
C ALA A 670 3.26 20.96 -6.05
N GLY A 671 3.48 20.82 -7.36
CA GLY A 671 4.20 21.85 -8.13
C GLY A 671 3.29 23.06 -8.32
N GLY A 672 3.73 24.22 -7.85
CA GLY A 672 2.98 25.47 -7.96
C GLY A 672 3.19 26.37 -6.76
N ASP A 673 4.11 27.34 -6.93
CA ASP A 673 4.27 28.56 -6.14
C ASP A 673 4.52 28.42 -4.62
N SER A 674 5.76 28.68 -4.22
CA SER A 674 6.20 28.71 -2.81
C SER A 674 6.70 30.09 -2.36
N GLY A 675 6.63 31.12 -3.20
CA GLY A 675 7.00 32.49 -2.81
C GLY A 675 5.88 33.20 -2.06
N ASP A 676 4.64 33.00 -2.50
CA ASP A 676 3.44 33.74 -2.05
C ASP A 676 3.15 33.61 -0.53
N ASP A 677 3.46 32.47 0.11
CA ASP A 677 3.22 32.27 1.55
C ASP A 677 4.28 32.98 2.44
N GLU A 678 5.52 33.22 2.00
CA GLU A 678 6.55 33.88 2.82
C GLU A 678 6.43 35.41 2.79
N ASP A 679 6.10 36.00 1.63
CA ASP A 679 5.78 37.42 1.51
C ASP A 679 4.56 37.80 2.35
N LEU A 680 3.53 36.94 2.41
CA LEU A 680 2.36 37.14 3.26
C LEU A 680 2.68 37.05 4.76
N VAL A 681 3.65 36.23 5.17
CA VAL A 681 4.12 36.19 6.57
C VAL A 681 4.87 37.48 6.92
N ASN A 682 5.72 37.98 6.03
CA ASN A 682 6.43 39.26 6.25
C ASN A 682 5.45 40.46 6.36
N GLN A 683 4.43 40.51 5.49
CA GLN A 683 3.35 41.51 5.59
C GLN A 683 2.54 41.36 6.89
N ALA A 684 2.32 40.13 7.38
CA ALA A 684 1.63 39.90 8.65
C ALA A 684 2.41 40.41 9.86
N ILE A 685 3.75 40.25 9.88
CA ILE A 685 4.64 40.80 10.91
C ILE A 685 4.46 42.33 10.97
N GLN A 686 4.52 43.01 9.82
CA GLN A 686 4.35 44.46 9.75
C GLN A 686 2.97 44.91 10.26
N VAL A 687 1.90 44.24 9.82
CA VAL A 687 0.52 44.53 10.26
C VAL A 687 0.35 44.34 11.78
N ILE A 688 1.00 43.34 12.38
CA ILE A 688 0.94 43.09 13.83
C ILE A 688 1.77 44.13 14.61
N ALA A 689 2.94 44.53 14.10
CA ALA A 689 3.75 45.58 14.69
C ALA A 689 3.02 46.94 14.70
N GLU A 690 2.37 47.31 13.59
CA GLU A 690 1.57 48.54 13.46
C GLU A 690 0.31 48.53 14.35
N THR A 691 -0.43 47.42 14.39
CA THR A 691 -1.72 47.37 15.09
C THR A 691 -1.64 46.92 16.55
N ARG A 692 -0.46 46.44 16.99
CA ARG A 692 -0.21 45.80 18.30
C ARG A 692 -1.28 44.77 18.68
N LYS A 693 -1.83 44.05 17.68
CA LYS A 693 -2.88 43.02 17.85
C LYS A 693 -2.67 41.86 16.90
N ALA A 694 -2.37 40.68 17.44
CA ALA A 694 -2.26 39.44 16.69
C ALA A 694 -3.58 38.66 16.73
N SER A 695 -4.32 38.61 15.62
CA SER A 695 -5.47 37.70 15.46
C SER A 695 -5.69 37.28 14.01
N ALA A 696 -6.16 36.05 13.80
CA ALA A 696 -6.48 35.53 12.47
C ALA A 696 -7.53 36.40 11.73
N THR A 697 -8.52 36.97 12.43
CA THR A 697 -9.53 37.86 11.84
C THR A 697 -8.97 39.24 11.45
N LEU A 698 -7.94 39.73 12.15
CA LEU A 698 -7.26 40.97 11.79
C LEU A 698 -6.41 40.78 10.53
N LEU A 699 -5.61 39.71 10.46
CA LEU A 699 -4.83 39.35 9.28
C LEU A 699 -5.73 39.04 8.06
N GLN A 700 -6.84 38.32 8.27
CA GLN A 700 -7.83 38.04 7.21
C GLN A 700 -8.32 39.32 6.53
N ARG A 701 -8.60 40.38 7.31
CA ARG A 701 -9.10 41.66 6.79
C ARG A 701 -8.01 42.59 6.27
N LYS A 702 -6.77 42.50 6.78
CA LYS A 702 -5.66 43.37 6.40
C LYS A 702 -4.88 42.85 5.19
N LEU A 703 -4.79 41.54 5.01
CA LEU A 703 -4.04 40.89 3.92
C LEU A 703 -4.97 40.28 2.82
N ASN A 704 -6.29 40.45 2.93
CA ASN A 704 -7.31 39.87 2.03
C ASN A 704 -7.22 38.33 1.85
N VAL A 705 -6.60 37.63 2.80
CA VAL A 705 -6.47 36.16 2.78
C VAL A 705 -7.69 35.47 3.43
N GLY A 706 -7.99 34.24 3.03
CA GLY A 706 -9.06 33.45 3.68
C GLY A 706 -8.71 33.04 5.11
N PHE A 707 -9.71 32.86 5.99
CA PHE A 707 -9.53 32.57 7.43
C PHE A 707 -8.56 31.39 7.70
N ALA A 708 -8.60 30.32 6.91
CA ALA A 708 -7.69 29.18 7.07
C ALA A 708 -6.23 29.50 6.72
N ARG A 709 -5.97 30.45 5.80
CA ARG A 709 -4.62 30.95 5.48
C ARG A 709 -4.17 31.95 6.57
N ALA A 710 -5.07 32.81 7.05
CA ALA A 710 -4.79 33.70 8.19
C ALA A 710 -4.48 32.95 9.50
N ALA A 711 -5.19 31.86 9.78
CA ALA A 711 -4.90 30.98 10.92
C ALA A 711 -3.52 30.33 10.78
N ARG A 712 -3.19 29.76 9.61
CA ARG A 712 -1.86 29.20 9.33
C ARG A 712 -0.74 30.24 9.50
N ILE A 713 -0.96 31.48 9.05
CA ILE A 713 0.02 32.58 9.26
C ILE A 713 0.18 32.87 10.75
N MET A 714 -0.89 32.88 11.55
CA MET A 714 -0.79 33.00 13.02
C MET A 714 0.01 31.85 13.66
N ASP A 715 -0.19 30.61 13.19
CA ASP A 715 0.54 29.44 13.68
C ASP A 715 2.04 29.55 13.34
N ILE A 716 2.38 29.99 12.11
CA ILE A 716 3.78 30.24 11.67
C ILE A 716 4.43 31.37 12.48
N LEU A 717 3.68 32.42 12.85
CA LEU A 717 4.19 33.52 13.67
C LEU A 717 4.41 33.09 15.13
N GLU A 718 3.59 32.19 15.65
CA GLU A 718 3.78 31.57 16.98
C GLU A 718 5.03 30.67 16.98
N GLU A 719 5.19 29.83 15.95
CA GLU A 719 6.36 28.96 15.76
C GLU A 719 7.68 29.74 15.56
N ARG A 720 7.63 30.86 14.82
CA ARG A 720 8.75 31.80 14.66
C ARG A 720 9.03 32.66 15.92
N GLY A 721 8.26 32.49 17.00
CA GLY A 721 8.45 33.24 18.25
C GLY A 721 8.10 34.73 18.16
N VAL A 722 7.33 35.13 17.15
CA VAL A 722 6.90 36.52 16.88
C VAL A 722 5.71 36.90 17.77
N ILE A 723 4.87 35.92 18.11
CA ILE A 723 3.69 36.08 18.98
C ILE A 723 3.60 34.91 19.99
N GLY A 724 2.93 35.16 21.11
CA GLY A 724 2.71 34.17 22.17
C GLY A 724 1.59 33.17 21.88
N PRO A 725 1.53 32.08 22.66
CA PRO A 725 0.51 31.05 22.54
C PRO A 725 -0.89 31.58 22.89
N GLN A 726 -1.93 30.87 22.42
CA GLN A 726 -3.30 31.34 22.56
C GLN A 726 -3.89 31.13 23.98
N GLU A 727 -3.80 32.15 24.84
CA GLU A 727 -4.48 32.20 26.14
C GLU A 727 -6.01 32.46 26.04
N GLY A 728 -6.73 31.49 25.47
CA GLY A 728 -8.19 31.48 25.48
C GLY A 728 -8.82 32.64 24.70
N ALA A 729 -9.40 33.59 25.42
CA ALA A 729 -10.09 34.77 24.87
C ALA A 729 -9.30 36.09 25.00
N LYS A 730 -8.11 36.06 25.60
CA LYS A 730 -7.21 37.21 25.62
C LYS A 730 -6.57 37.41 24.23
N PRO A 731 -6.14 38.64 23.87
CA PRO A 731 -5.20 38.84 22.77
C PRO A 731 -3.94 38.01 22.99
N ARG A 732 -3.35 37.45 21.93
CA ARG A 732 -2.02 36.82 22.03
C ARG A 732 -0.97 37.89 22.33
N ASP A 733 0.00 37.53 23.15
CA ASP A 733 1.19 38.37 23.39
C ASP A 733 1.98 38.56 22.09
N ILE A 734 2.75 39.64 22.01
CA ILE A 734 3.51 40.03 20.81
C ILE A 734 4.95 40.26 21.25
N PHE A 735 5.90 39.56 20.63
CA PHE A 735 7.31 39.55 21.00
C PHE A 735 8.19 40.35 20.02
N ILE A 736 7.57 41.29 19.28
CA ILE A 736 8.17 42.18 18.27
C ILE A 736 8.47 43.57 18.84
#